data_AF-A0A126P209-F1
#
_entry.id   AF-A0A126P209-F1
#
_cell.length_a   1.000
_cell.length_b   1.000
_cell.length_c   1.000
_cell.angle_alpha   90.00
_cell.angle_beta   90.00
_cell.angle_gamma   90.00
#
_symmetry.space_group_name_H-M   'P 1'
#
loop_
_entity.id
_entity.type
_entity.pdbx_description
1 polymer ?
#
loop_
_entity_poly.entity_id
_entity_poly.type
_entity_poly.pdbx_seq_one_letter_code
_entity_poly.pdbx_strand_id
1 'polypeptide(L)'
;MEWGILGLLLGFFFFVIVPWAALRASGRSNTALDQIAQLKSELAVLREELGSMRGGSVPILVAPPAYEVAPAETAPEAEPLLSAEMQAPDSEPAAETASPEPEALEPLASPAETIPLAARMSAEAHAEPAPPFERFEQEALQEQNAREEREVPLELEAQIEPPPPRRDIEETIGSRWAVWVGGVALAFGGLFLVRYSIEAGLFGPDVRLLMGAVFALLLAGASEYLRRREAPLPFNAPGALGNANIPSVLAGVSVLAGFGVVFAAHAIYGFIGPTPAFAMMALIGLAALAASLLHGPALGLFGLVGSYVTPFLIASTAPDFASLSLFIAFVTAIAFLLHARRPGRIVTLAAVAGHAAWTVLIAFTMRGLLWPSFLAGAGAVLAWLLLKELPLWRRRGELAPWRPVPCDLTGLVAIAVPLVISGGLWVGIGAPGPLYLAILATIAVGLVAAVRHRDLAPLALVAAAGAVGMILLWPRQDGPLGLSPATLIDLVRLSIAPDAGPGLTWTAALFAVVIGGLPFAALVTRRWAGAGGYVERGCLAFASAVAPVCLLLATTLRVNGFERSPGFAALAALLVVALFLASEFLLRVERASTRSRNPLALIGSAAYAAAGAIALGLAVALALRETWLVVGFAIAAAGLAILARARPLPLLRTMSASLATAAFARWVWDPILTDMGSWPLLNWLIPAYALPAVCFWVAALALRGTQDRPKMVHQALAAFFTAAFVLLQVHQLFVGPDLTPDLARIAGHYAQPRNRLFEEVACLVIAAGLLGAGFQRLGRGAGNAVFRIAGLAAAALTILLAIGGLCALLNPLFDGTTVDGWPVLNRLLCYVVAGAALGALGFATSREGGSPVADALSACGAFLVSLGLVLITRHGFAGPQLSPVDGASVGYAESVMIAVVLIALTAAARLWHDAAQGRIARLAVVTLGCIAVGWTVLALGFGRNPFLDRHTVEGPVVFNRILWGYGLASLALAGLGLWLREGFPRLSRAFGHAAAAAAIGCAFLLLRHALHGPHLSSEVPITLAESGIYAALGFMVAIAVMIAGSVRWLGRSVPVDPLAATLAACGFFAGVAVIASPAVTDQPLAGVLILDNALVGYLLPGAIAFAATAWARAHLARPLIARAYGVAAILGALAYVVTEVRRAFVGPDLFSANVGAGELYAYSAAILLYGIALLALGFRAGWRDLRLASLGIVTIAICKAFLIDMSGLEGLLRALSFIGLGASLVAIGLAYQRLLRRGTNTAASEV
;
A
#
# COMPACT_ATOMS: atom_id res chain seq x y z
N MET A 1 -21.60 -17.29 -8.30
CA MET A 1 -20.41 -16.86 -7.52
C MET A 1 -20.08 -15.39 -7.78
N GLU A 2 -20.02 -14.97 -9.04
CA GLU A 2 -19.63 -13.62 -9.49
C GLU A 2 -20.38 -12.45 -8.84
N TRP A 3 -21.72 -12.53 -8.67
CA TRP A 3 -22.48 -11.49 -7.96
C TRP A 3 -22.08 -11.32 -6.49
N GLY A 4 -21.59 -12.38 -5.85
CA GLY A 4 -20.97 -12.28 -4.51
C GLY A 4 -19.63 -11.54 -4.53
N ILE A 5 -18.87 -11.66 -5.63
CA ILE A 5 -17.65 -10.87 -5.86
C ILE A 5 -18.03 -9.42 -6.15
N LEU A 6 -19.08 -9.15 -6.94
CA LEU A 6 -19.57 -7.79 -7.19
C LEU A 6 -20.04 -7.11 -5.88
N GLY A 7 -20.77 -7.84 -5.03
CA GLY A 7 -21.18 -7.40 -3.69
C GLY A 7 -20.00 -7.20 -2.74
N LEU A 8 -19.00 -8.07 -2.76
CA LEU A 8 -17.75 -7.91 -2.01
C LEU A 8 -16.89 -6.74 -2.54
N LEU A 9 -16.93 -6.43 -3.84
CA LEU A 9 -16.24 -5.28 -4.42
C LEU A 9 -16.97 -3.96 -4.09
N LEU A 10 -18.30 -3.92 -4.16
CA LEU A 10 -19.11 -2.81 -3.64
C LEU A 10 -18.83 -2.61 -2.14
N GLY A 11 -18.83 -3.70 -1.37
CA GLY A 11 -18.50 -3.70 0.04
C GLY A 11 -17.09 -3.18 0.31
N PHE A 12 -16.06 -3.74 -0.32
CA PHE A 12 -14.68 -3.28 -0.20
C PHE A 12 -14.53 -1.80 -0.60
N PHE A 13 -15.25 -1.36 -1.63
CA PHE A 13 -15.25 0.03 -2.07
C PHE A 13 -15.91 0.97 -1.05
N PHE A 14 -17.06 0.61 -0.47
CA PHE A 14 -17.78 1.44 0.53
C PHE A 14 -17.30 1.28 1.98
N PHE A 15 -16.68 0.16 2.37
CA PHE A 15 -16.21 -0.14 3.73
C PHE A 15 -14.70 0.02 3.90
N VAL A 16 -13.90 -0.20 2.86
CA VAL A 16 -12.45 0.01 2.91
C VAL A 16 -12.09 1.28 2.15
N ILE A 17 -12.35 1.38 0.85
CA ILE A 17 -11.82 2.47 0.01
C ILE A 17 -12.43 3.83 0.39
N VAL A 18 -13.75 3.96 0.56
CA VAL A 18 -14.39 5.24 0.94
C VAL A 18 -13.95 5.71 2.33
N PRO A 19 -13.96 4.89 3.40
CA PRO A 19 -13.45 5.29 4.72
C PRO A 19 -11.94 5.55 4.72
N TRP A 20 -11.13 4.73 4.04
CA TRP A 20 -9.69 4.94 3.90
C TRP A 20 -9.36 6.22 3.11
N ALA A 21 -10.13 6.55 2.07
CA ALA A 21 -10.00 7.79 1.32
C ALA A 21 -10.41 9.01 2.17
N ALA A 22 -11.47 8.89 2.98
CA ALA A 22 -11.84 9.94 3.94
C ALA A 22 -10.78 10.12 5.03
N LEU A 23 -10.18 9.04 5.53
CA LEU A 23 -9.09 9.06 6.50
C LEU A 23 -7.79 9.62 5.90
N ARG A 24 -7.38 9.21 4.69
CA ARG A 24 -6.23 9.80 3.96
C ARG A 24 -6.47 11.26 3.59
N ALA A 25 -7.69 11.65 3.23
CA ALA A 25 -8.05 13.06 3.04
C ALA A 25 -7.91 13.86 4.35
N SER A 26 -8.18 13.26 5.51
CA SER A 26 -7.89 13.87 6.82
C SER A 26 -6.39 13.88 7.17
N GLY A 27 -5.61 12.92 6.66
CA GLY A 27 -4.15 12.85 6.84
C GLY A 27 -3.40 13.98 6.12
N ARG A 28 -3.88 14.41 4.95
CA ARG A 28 -3.39 15.61 4.23
C ARG A 28 -3.59 16.92 5.02
N SER A 29 -4.30 16.89 6.15
CA SER A 29 -4.39 18.04 7.04
C SER A 29 -3.08 18.35 7.76
N ASN A 30 -2.17 17.39 7.96
CA ASN A 30 -0.87 17.67 8.58
C ASN A 30 0.00 18.45 7.59
N THR A 31 0.28 17.89 6.41
CA THR A 31 1.09 18.60 5.39
C THR A 31 0.50 19.94 4.96
N ALA A 32 -0.84 20.10 4.97
CA ALA A 32 -1.47 21.40 4.75
C ALA A 32 -1.30 22.37 5.94
N LEU A 33 -1.28 21.89 7.18
CA LEU A 33 -0.97 22.71 8.36
C LEU A 33 0.52 23.07 8.42
N ASP A 34 1.40 22.17 8.02
CA ASP A 34 2.84 22.39 7.91
C ASP A 34 3.11 23.45 6.82
N GLN A 35 2.48 23.35 5.65
CA GLN A 35 2.51 24.40 4.62
C GLN A 35 1.92 25.74 5.09
N ILE A 36 0.86 25.74 5.89
CA ILE A 36 0.28 26.97 6.49
C ILE A 36 1.20 27.55 7.59
N ALA A 37 2.00 26.73 8.27
CA ALA A 37 3.03 27.21 9.19
C ALA A 37 4.22 27.80 8.42
N GLN A 38 4.68 27.12 7.37
CA GLN A 38 5.76 27.55 6.48
C GLN A 38 5.45 28.90 5.79
N LEU A 39 4.26 29.02 5.18
CA LEU A 39 3.77 30.28 4.60
C LEU A 39 3.61 31.40 5.64
N LYS A 40 3.42 31.08 6.93
CA LYS A 40 3.38 32.07 8.01
C LYS A 40 4.76 32.52 8.46
N SER A 41 5.78 31.65 8.43
CA SER A 41 7.17 32.07 8.60
C SER A 41 7.65 32.92 7.43
N GLU A 42 7.35 32.54 6.19
CA GLU A 42 7.68 33.32 4.99
C GLU A 42 7.03 34.72 5.03
N LEU A 43 5.73 34.81 5.40
CA LEU A 43 5.05 36.10 5.62
C LEU A 43 5.52 36.88 6.86
N ALA A 44 6.27 36.27 7.78
CA ALA A 44 6.92 36.98 8.87
C ALA A 44 8.25 37.58 8.38
N VAL A 45 9.10 36.79 7.73
CA VAL A 45 10.37 37.23 7.13
C VAL A 45 10.14 38.36 6.12
N LEU A 46 9.21 38.20 5.17
CA LEU A 46 8.88 39.23 4.18
C LEU A 46 8.34 40.54 4.82
N ARG A 47 7.78 40.47 6.03
CA ARG A 47 7.36 41.66 6.80
C ARG A 47 8.50 42.32 7.55
N GLU A 48 9.51 41.54 7.94
CA GLU A 48 10.74 42.03 8.57
C GLU A 48 11.63 42.71 7.51
N GLU A 49 11.74 42.12 6.31
CA GLU A 49 12.38 42.72 5.14
C GLU A 49 11.66 43.99 4.64
N LEU A 50 10.33 43.99 4.53
CA LEU A 50 9.56 45.22 4.25
C LEU A 50 9.63 46.24 5.40
N GLY A 51 10.00 45.80 6.60
CA GLY A 51 10.32 46.66 7.74
C GLY A 51 11.67 47.35 7.59
N SER A 52 12.73 46.59 7.28
CA SER A 52 14.08 47.12 7.07
C SER A 52 14.16 48.00 5.81
N MET A 53 13.53 47.61 4.70
CA MET A 53 13.40 48.45 3.50
C MET A 53 12.63 49.76 3.74
N ARG A 54 11.75 49.83 4.76
CA ARG A 54 11.11 51.09 5.18
C ARG A 54 11.95 51.92 6.17
N GLY A 55 12.98 51.33 6.77
CA GLY A 55 13.94 52.03 7.62
C GLY A 55 15.13 52.63 6.85
N GLY A 56 15.48 52.06 5.69
CA GLY A 56 16.60 52.51 4.86
C GLY A 56 16.27 53.75 4.01
N SER A 57 16.88 54.89 4.33
CA SER A 57 16.79 56.11 3.50
C SER A 57 17.72 56.03 2.29
N VAL A 58 17.17 55.95 1.08
CA VAL A 58 17.93 55.92 -0.18
C VAL A 58 18.34 57.35 -0.59
N PRO A 59 19.63 57.63 -0.87
CA PRO A 59 20.08 58.92 -1.38
C PRO A 59 19.78 59.10 -2.87
N ILE A 60 19.55 60.35 -3.30
CA ILE A 60 19.21 60.71 -4.68
C ILE A 60 20.48 60.90 -5.52
N LEU A 61 20.54 60.32 -6.72
CA LEU A 61 21.53 60.65 -7.75
C LEU A 61 20.90 60.77 -9.15
N VAL A 62 21.48 61.67 -9.95
CA VAL A 62 20.87 62.40 -11.07
C VAL A 62 20.74 61.58 -12.37
N ALA A 63 19.71 61.86 -13.18
CA ALA A 63 19.47 61.25 -14.51
C ALA A 63 20.14 62.03 -15.68
N PRO A 64 20.27 61.42 -16.87
CA PRO A 64 19.58 61.98 -18.05
C PRO A 64 19.03 60.85 -18.99
N PRO A 65 18.55 61.11 -20.24
CA PRO A 65 17.17 61.53 -20.45
C PRO A 65 16.35 60.72 -21.48
N ALA A 66 15.03 60.85 -21.35
CA ALA A 66 13.91 60.57 -22.27
C ALA A 66 14.14 60.00 -23.70
N TYR A 67 13.26 59.04 -24.05
CA TYR A 67 12.51 59.12 -25.30
C TYR A 67 11.01 58.87 -25.05
N GLU A 68 10.15 59.30 -25.97
CA GLU A 68 8.71 59.53 -25.73
C GLU A 68 7.81 58.28 -25.90
N VAL A 69 6.62 58.34 -25.28
CA VAL A 69 5.52 57.37 -25.48
C VAL A 69 4.35 58.10 -26.16
N ALA A 70 3.87 57.56 -27.30
CA ALA A 70 2.64 57.99 -27.95
C ALA A 70 1.47 57.05 -27.57
N PRO A 71 0.27 57.57 -27.21
CA PRO A 71 -0.84 56.77 -26.70
C PRO A 71 -1.84 56.26 -27.77
N ALA A 72 -2.69 55.33 -27.34
CA ALA A 72 -3.64 54.51 -28.12
C ALA A 72 -4.88 55.23 -28.69
N GLU A 73 -5.58 54.56 -29.64
CA GLU A 73 -7.06 54.52 -29.66
C GLU A 73 -7.70 53.31 -30.42
N THR A 74 -8.76 52.74 -29.80
CA THR A 74 -9.91 51.92 -30.27
C THR A 74 -9.94 51.06 -31.57
N ALA A 75 -10.05 49.72 -31.40
CA ALA A 75 -11.19 48.78 -31.65
C ALA A 75 -12.20 48.96 -32.84
N PRO A 76 -13.01 47.94 -33.28
CA PRO A 76 -13.08 46.48 -32.97
C PRO A 76 -13.24 45.48 -34.17
N GLU A 77 -13.26 44.17 -33.85
CA GLU A 77 -13.92 42.99 -34.50
C GLU A 77 -14.16 42.85 -36.03
N ALA A 78 -13.58 41.80 -36.64
CA ALA A 78 -14.28 40.75 -37.44
C ALA A 78 -13.35 39.58 -37.86
N GLU A 79 -13.83 38.33 -37.83
CA GLU A 79 -13.21 37.16 -38.51
C GLU A 79 -13.86 36.94 -39.91
N PRO A 80 -13.33 36.06 -40.79
CA PRO A 80 -13.68 34.62 -40.69
C PRO A 80 -12.59 33.60 -41.10
N LEU A 81 -12.37 32.61 -40.22
CA LEU A 81 -12.44 31.16 -40.47
C LEU A 81 -11.72 30.45 -41.66
N LEU A 82 -10.90 29.45 -41.28
CA LEU A 82 -10.86 28.06 -41.82
C LEU A 82 -10.34 27.82 -43.27
N SER A 83 -9.79 26.64 -43.63
CA SER A 83 -9.56 25.36 -42.90
C SER A 83 -8.44 24.52 -43.53
N ALA A 84 -7.97 23.51 -42.77
CA ALA A 84 -7.38 22.23 -43.21
C ALA A 84 -6.00 22.16 -43.92
N GLU A 85 -5.06 21.25 -43.59
CA GLU A 85 -4.99 20.17 -42.57
C GLU A 85 -3.66 19.35 -42.72
N MET A 86 -2.89 18.99 -41.66
CA MET A 86 -2.11 17.70 -41.60
C MET A 86 -1.42 17.35 -40.24
N GLN A 87 -2.16 16.69 -39.33
CA GLN A 87 -1.67 15.52 -38.54
C GLN A 87 -0.56 15.65 -37.43
N ALA A 88 -0.20 14.52 -36.76
CA ALA A 88 0.74 14.38 -35.60
C ALA A 88 1.65 13.10 -35.67
N PRO A 89 1.75 12.04 -34.78
CA PRO A 89 0.97 11.59 -33.60
C PRO A 89 1.74 11.60 -32.24
N ASP A 90 1.22 11.03 -31.13
CA ASP A 90 1.40 9.65 -30.52
C ASP A 90 2.84 9.10 -30.50
N SER A 91 3.30 8.42 -29.43
CA SER A 91 2.64 8.03 -28.16
C SER A 91 3.49 8.33 -26.92
N GLU A 92 2.85 8.20 -25.76
CA GLU A 92 3.38 7.97 -24.39
C GLU A 92 4.55 6.96 -24.32
N PRO A 93 5.40 6.95 -23.25
CA PRO A 93 4.92 6.76 -21.86
C PRO A 93 5.74 7.43 -20.73
N ALA A 94 5.57 6.87 -19.53
CA ALA A 94 5.92 7.37 -18.21
C ALA A 94 7.35 7.10 -17.72
N ALA A 95 7.64 7.72 -16.56
CA ALA A 95 8.52 7.27 -15.47
C ALA A 95 10.06 7.42 -15.57
N GLU A 96 10.57 8.00 -14.48
CA GLU A 96 11.92 7.90 -13.89
C GLU A 96 13.19 8.42 -14.60
N THR A 97 14.09 8.92 -13.74
CA THR A 97 15.49 9.33 -13.98
C THR A 97 15.79 10.44 -15.00
N ALA A 98 16.38 11.54 -14.52
CA ALA A 98 17.02 12.55 -15.36
C ALA A 98 18.19 13.24 -14.61
N SER A 99 19.37 12.67 -14.77
CA SER A 99 20.68 13.35 -14.70
C SER A 99 21.48 12.88 -15.92
N PRO A 100 22.48 13.63 -16.42
CA PRO A 100 23.08 14.85 -15.85
C PRO A 100 23.11 16.06 -16.80
N GLU A 101 23.68 17.13 -16.25
CA GLU A 101 24.42 18.26 -16.86
C GLU A 101 25.56 17.82 -17.84
N PRO A 102 26.29 18.71 -18.57
CA PRO A 102 26.60 20.10 -18.17
C PRO A 102 26.52 21.22 -19.22
N GLU A 103 26.81 22.42 -18.71
CA GLU A 103 26.90 23.73 -19.35
C GLU A 103 27.97 23.85 -20.44
N ALA A 104 27.90 24.95 -21.20
CA ALA A 104 29.07 25.78 -21.48
C ALA A 104 28.66 27.23 -21.80
N LEU A 105 29.05 28.20 -20.95
CA LEU A 105 29.69 29.49 -21.32
C LEU A 105 29.96 30.37 -20.07
N GLU A 106 30.91 31.28 -20.19
CA GLU A 106 31.67 31.86 -19.07
C GLU A 106 31.01 33.10 -18.40
N PRO A 107 31.34 33.40 -17.12
CA PRO A 107 30.90 34.62 -16.43
C PRO A 107 31.82 35.83 -16.69
N LEU A 108 31.26 37.04 -16.68
CA LEU A 108 32.02 38.30 -16.68
C LEU A 108 31.41 39.38 -15.76
N ALA A 109 32.32 40.06 -15.05
CA ALA A 109 32.19 41.35 -14.36
C ALA A 109 31.34 41.48 -13.05
N SER A 110 32.03 41.96 -12.01
CA SER A 110 31.53 42.73 -10.84
C SER A 110 31.53 44.25 -11.20
N PRO A 111 31.52 45.29 -10.31
CA PRO A 111 31.42 45.44 -8.83
C PRO A 111 30.14 46.22 -8.39
N ALA A 112 29.68 46.30 -7.13
CA ALA A 112 30.22 46.73 -5.82
C ALA A 112 30.32 48.27 -5.59
N GLU A 113 29.96 48.71 -4.37
CA GLU A 113 30.27 49.95 -3.57
C GLU A 113 29.07 50.23 -2.60
N THR A 114 29.17 50.41 -1.27
CA THR A 114 29.92 51.35 -0.37
C THR A 114 29.37 52.81 -0.44
N ILE A 115 29.54 53.76 0.50
CA ILE A 115 30.48 53.91 1.63
C ILE A 115 29.80 54.47 2.95
N PRO A 116 30.12 55.63 3.58
CA PRO A 116 30.88 55.67 4.85
C PRO A 116 30.25 56.53 6.01
N LEU A 117 30.91 56.63 7.18
CA LEU A 117 31.58 57.87 7.68
C LEU A 117 32.34 57.60 9.01
N ALA A 118 33.22 58.53 9.44
CA ALA A 118 34.22 58.34 10.50
C ALA A 118 34.28 59.48 11.55
N ALA A 119 35.33 59.47 12.40
CA ALA A 119 35.73 60.45 13.44
C ALA A 119 35.22 60.17 14.88
N ARG A 120 36.01 60.33 15.98
CA ARG A 120 37.45 60.73 16.13
C ARG A 120 37.96 60.48 17.59
N MET A 121 39.20 59.99 17.73
CA MET A 121 40.18 60.29 18.82
C MET A 121 39.83 59.85 20.27
N SER A 122 40.77 59.62 21.22
CA SER A 122 42.25 59.66 21.21
C SER A 122 42.85 58.79 22.34
N ALA A 123 44.13 58.40 22.20
CA ALA A 123 44.99 57.68 23.17
C ALA A 123 44.56 56.23 23.53
N GLU A 124 45.46 55.28 23.80
CA GLU A 124 46.93 55.30 23.82
C GLU A 124 47.52 53.99 23.26
N ALA A 125 48.80 54.00 22.84
CA ALA A 125 49.31 53.08 21.81
C ALA A 125 49.35 51.57 22.18
N HIS A 126 48.70 50.75 21.37
CA HIS A 126 49.12 49.40 20.99
C HIS A 126 49.17 49.32 19.45
N ALA A 127 49.95 48.39 18.89
CA ALA A 127 50.36 48.42 17.47
C ALA A 127 49.18 48.42 16.48
N GLU A 128 49.33 49.13 15.36
CA GLU A 128 48.32 49.21 14.30
C GLU A 128 48.06 47.83 13.67
N PRO A 129 46.81 47.37 13.56
CA PRO A 129 46.47 46.18 12.80
C PRO A 129 46.46 46.47 11.29
N ALA A 130 46.75 45.42 10.53
CA ALA A 130 46.78 45.34 9.06
C ALA A 130 45.68 46.15 8.31
N PRO A 131 45.94 46.61 7.07
CA PRO A 131 45.00 47.38 6.26
C PRO A 131 43.67 46.64 6.02
N PRO A 132 42.58 47.35 5.68
CA PRO A 132 41.23 46.77 5.66
C PRO A 132 41.07 45.55 4.73
N PHE A 133 41.87 45.43 3.68
CA PHE A 133 41.85 44.30 2.75
C PHE A 133 42.37 43.02 3.42
N GLU A 134 43.59 43.05 3.99
CA GLU A 134 44.15 41.95 4.79
C GLU A 134 43.27 41.60 5.99
N ARG A 135 42.55 42.58 6.55
CA ARG A 135 41.61 42.35 7.66
C ARG A 135 40.31 41.67 7.20
N PHE A 136 39.77 42.03 6.03
CA PHE A 136 38.65 41.31 5.42
C PHE A 136 39.05 39.89 5.00
N GLU A 137 40.28 39.70 4.51
CA GLU A 137 40.83 38.41 4.15
C GLU A 137 41.05 37.52 5.38
N GLN A 138 41.56 38.09 6.49
CA GLN A 138 41.66 37.39 7.78
C GLN A 138 40.30 37.12 8.43
N GLU A 139 39.35 38.06 8.41
CA GLU A 139 38.00 37.84 8.94
C GLU A 139 37.21 36.83 8.08
N ALA A 140 37.40 36.82 6.76
CA ALA A 140 36.85 35.78 5.88
C ALA A 140 37.49 34.40 6.14
N LEU A 141 38.82 34.30 6.26
CA LEU A 141 39.48 33.05 6.67
C LEU A 141 39.03 32.62 8.07
N GLN A 142 38.80 33.54 9.01
CA GLN A 142 38.36 33.20 10.36
C GLN A 142 36.87 32.82 10.43
N GLU A 143 35.97 33.43 9.65
CA GLU A 143 34.59 32.94 9.50
C GLU A 143 34.54 31.59 8.78
N GLN A 144 35.39 31.38 7.77
CA GLN A 144 35.46 30.10 7.05
C GLN A 144 36.00 28.99 7.95
N ASN A 145 37.16 29.20 8.59
CA ASN A 145 37.73 28.26 9.57
C ASN A 145 36.77 28.03 10.76
N ALA A 146 36.05 29.06 11.24
CA ALA A 146 35.09 28.92 12.35
C ALA A 146 33.73 28.30 11.93
N ARG A 147 33.46 28.14 10.63
CA ARG A 147 32.39 27.25 10.12
C ARG A 147 32.92 25.83 10.01
N GLU A 148 34.11 25.64 9.43
CA GLU A 148 34.76 24.33 9.30
C GLU A 148 35.03 23.66 10.67
N GLU A 149 35.37 24.42 11.72
CA GLU A 149 35.50 23.90 13.10
C GLU A 149 34.17 23.68 13.84
N ARG A 150 33.00 24.03 13.27
CA ARG A 150 31.70 23.93 13.96
C ARG A 150 30.72 22.91 13.40
N GLU A 151 30.92 22.42 12.18
CA GLU A 151 30.18 21.27 11.66
C GLU A 151 31.00 19.98 11.75
N VAL A 152 30.90 19.30 12.90
CA VAL A 152 31.39 17.92 13.05
C VAL A 152 30.25 16.95 13.33
N PRO A 153 29.67 16.34 12.28
CA PRO A 153 29.21 14.96 12.28
C PRO A 153 30.33 14.02 11.82
N LEU A 154 30.40 12.81 12.37
CA LEU A 154 31.27 11.77 11.81
C LEU A 154 30.59 11.13 10.59
N GLU A 155 31.20 11.21 9.39
CA GLU A 155 31.23 10.07 8.44
C GLU A 155 32.19 10.29 7.25
N LEU A 156 33.43 9.80 7.41
CA LEU A 156 34.39 9.32 6.40
C LEU A 156 34.20 9.78 4.93
N GLU A 157 34.75 10.93 4.57
CA GLU A 157 34.75 11.42 3.20
C GLU A 157 35.76 10.66 2.30
N ALA A 158 35.35 10.32 1.09
CA ALA A 158 36.12 9.46 0.18
C ALA A 158 36.90 10.27 -0.86
N GLN A 159 38.18 9.92 -1.04
CA GLN A 159 39.04 10.49 -2.07
C GLN A 159 38.54 10.12 -3.48
N ILE A 160 38.31 11.12 -4.34
CA ILE A 160 37.97 10.92 -5.75
C ILE A 160 39.20 11.23 -6.61
N GLU A 161 39.91 10.18 -7.04
CA GLU A 161 40.98 10.28 -8.05
C GLU A 161 40.42 10.42 -9.47
N PRO A 162 41.15 11.07 -10.41
CA PRO A 162 40.75 11.15 -11.81
C PRO A 162 40.81 9.78 -12.52
N PRO A 163 39.94 9.52 -13.51
CA PRO A 163 39.81 8.20 -14.14
C PRO A 163 41.02 7.86 -15.06
N PRO A 164 41.57 6.63 -14.97
CA PRO A 164 42.72 6.21 -15.77
C PRO A 164 42.37 5.92 -17.25
N PRO A 165 43.38 5.90 -18.16
CA PRO A 165 43.16 5.71 -19.59
C PRO A 165 42.52 4.36 -19.95
N ARG A 166 41.69 4.36 -21.00
CA ARG A 166 41.01 3.17 -21.51
C ARG A 166 42.02 2.20 -22.15
N ARG A 167 42.00 0.94 -21.67
CA ARG A 167 42.84 -0.16 -22.14
C ARG A 167 42.26 -0.83 -23.38
N ASP A 168 43.12 -1.49 -24.16
CA ASP A 168 42.68 -2.19 -25.36
C ASP A 168 41.89 -3.47 -25.01
N ILE A 169 41.05 -3.91 -25.94
CA ILE A 169 40.13 -5.03 -25.73
C ILE A 169 40.92 -6.36 -25.69
N GLU A 170 41.97 -6.49 -26.51
CA GLU A 170 42.91 -7.62 -26.45
C GLU A 170 43.61 -7.70 -25.09
N GLU A 171 44.06 -6.55 -24.55
CA GLU A 171 44.72 -6.45 -23.24
C GLU A 171 43.80 -6.92 -22.10
N THR A 172 42.52 -6.57 -22.17
CA THR A 172 41.53 -6.83 -21.12
C THR A 172 41.11 -8.29 -21.06
N ILE A 173 40.92 -8.92 -22.23
CA ILE A 173 40.56 -10.34 -22.33
C ILE A 173 41.71 -11.23 -21.85
N GLY A 174 42.93 -10.98 -22.32
CA GLY A 174 44.10 -11.82 -21.99
C GLY A 174 44.55 -11.75 -20.52
N SER A 175 44.28 -10.64 -19.81
CA SER A 175 44.96 -10.35 -18.53
C SER A 175 44.14 -10.47 -17.25
N ARG A 176 42.79 -10.38 -17.30
CA ARG A 176 41.93 -10.30 -16.10
C ARG A 176 40.98 -11.48 -15.90
N TRP A 177 40.27 -11.90 -16.95
CA TRP A 177 39.27 -12.98 -16.85
C TRP A 177 39.90 -14.32 -16.43
N ALA A 178 41.03 -14.68 -17.02
CA ALA A 178 41.75 -15.92 -16.72
C ALA A 178 42.24 -16.03 -15.26
N VAL A 179 42.42 -14.90 -14.56
CA VAL A 179 42.90 -14.87 -13.17
C VAL A 179 41.76 -14.99 -12.16
N TRP A 180 40.65 -14.26 -12.37
CA TRP A 180 39.52 -14.26 -11.44
C TRP A 180 38.82 -15.62 -11.36
N VAL A 181 38.69 -16.32 -12.49
CA VAL A 181 38.13 -17.68 -12.57
C VAL A 181 38.98 -18.67 -11.77
N GLY A 182 40.31 -18.51 -11.73
CA GLY A 182 41.21 -19.35 -10.93
C GLY A 182 41.10 -19.12 -9.42
N GLY A 183 40.81 -17.89 -8.98
CA GLY A 183 40.72 -17.55 -7.55
C GLY A 183 39.50 -18.16 -6.85
N VAL A 184 38.33 -18.11 -7.49
CA VAL A 184 37.07 -18.65 -6.91
C VAL A 184 37.15 -20.17 -6.71
N ALA A 185 37.83 -20.88 -7.61
CA ALA A 185 38.05 -22.33 -7.51
C ALA A 185 38.82 -22.77 -6.25
N LEU A 186 39.56 -21.84 -5.60
CA LEU A 186 40.49 -22.15 -4.52
C LEU A 186 39.84 -21.96 -3.12
N ALA A 187 38.99 -20.93 -2.95
CA ALA A 187 38.34 -20.62 -1.68
C ALA A 187 37.40 -21.74 -1.18
N PHE A 188 36.70 -22.42 -2.08
CA PHE A 188 35.82 -23.55 -1.75
C PHE A 188 36.57 -24.76 -1.16
N GLY A 189 37.90 -24.85 -1.32
CA GLY A 189 38.70 -25.91 -0.68
C GLY A 189 38.81 -25.79 0.84
N GLY A 190 38.79 -24.58 1.39
CA GLY A 190 39.06 -24.34 2.82
C GLY A 190 37.87 -24.60 3.75
N LEU A 191 36.65 -24.29 3.31
CA LEU A 191 35.44 -24.38 4.14
C LEU A 191 35.15 -25.81 4.62
N PHE A 192 35.46 -26.81 3.80
CA PHE A 192 35.25 -28.22 4.11
C PHE A 192 36.19 -28.76 5.21
N LEU A 193 37.18 -27.98 5.69
CA LEU A 193 38.16 -28.42 6.68
C LEU A 193 37.76 -28.12 8.14
N VAL A 194 37.08 -27.00 8.42
CA VAL A 194 36.77 -26.59 9.80
C VAL A 194 35.66 -27.46 10.42
N ARG A 195 34.64 -27.80 9.64
CA ARG A 195 33.53 -28.66 10.08
C ARG A 195 34.02 -30.02 10.63
N TYR A 196 35.04 -30.58 9.99
CA TYR A 196 35.65 -31.87 10.30
C TYR A 196 36.26 -31.96 11.72
N SER A 197 36.63 -30.83 12.35
CA SER A 197 37.20 -30.85 13.71
C SER A 197 36.17 -30.83 14.84
N ILE A 198 34.96 -30.30 14.59
CA ILE A 198 33.86 -30.31 15.57
C ILE A 198 33.24 -31.71 15.65
N GLU A 199 33.15 -32.39 14.50
CA GLU A 199 32.70 -33.78 14.36
C GLU A 199 33.69 -34.79 15.03
N ALA A 200 34.77 -34.32 15.69
CA ALA A 200 35.79 -35.12 16.39
C ALA A 200 35.82 -35.03 17.95
N GLY A 201 35.13 -34.07 18.58
CA GLY A 201 34.77 -34.06 20.03
C GLY A 201 35.89 -33.97 21.11
N LEU A 202 36.03 -32.83 21.80
CA LEU A 202 37.24 -32.53 22.62
C LEU A 202 37.10 -32.11 24.12
N PHE A 203 35.91 -31.96 24.74
CA PHE A 203 35.79 -31.47 26.15
C PHE A 203 34.63 -32.06 27.00
N GLY A 204 34.86 -32.33 28.29
CA GLY A 204 33.92 -32.98 29.24
C GLY A 204 33.12 -32.05 30.21
N PRO A 205 32.24 -32.58 31.09
CA PRO A 205 31.18 -31.82 31.77
C PRO A 205 31.50 -31.19 33.15
N ASP A 206 32.05 -31.90 34.13
CA ASP A 206 32.10 -31.42 35.54
C ASP A 206 32.97 -30.17 35.72
N VAL A 207 34.02 -30.07 34.91
CA VAL A 207 34.89 -28.89 34.79
C VAL A 207 34.08 -27.62 34.44
N ARG A 208 33.00 -27.75 33.66
CA ARG A 208 32.12 -26.64 33.26
C ARG A 208 31.34 -26.06 34.44
N LEU A 209 30.89 -26.91 35.39
CA LEU A 209 30.22 -26.49 36.61
C LEU A 209 31.17 -25.74 37.55
N LEU A 210 32.34 -26.33 37.83
CA LEU A 210 33.30 -25.79 38.79
C LEU A 210 33.77 -24.39 38.37
N MET A 211 34.07 -24.21 37.08
CA MET A 211 34.44 -22.91 36.51
C MET A 211 33.31 -21.88 36.67
N GLY A 212 32.04 -22.27 36.47
CA GLY A 212 30.88 -21.39 36.69
C GLY A 212 30.67 -20.98 38.16
N ALA A 213 30.88 -21.90 39.10
CA ALA A 213 30.73 -21.65 40.54
C ALA A 213 31.77 -20.64 41.07
N VAL A 214 33.05 -20.81 40.69
CA VAL A 214 34.14 -19.89 41.08
C VAL A 214 33.92 -18.52 40.45
N PHE A 215 33.51 -18.46 39.18
CA PHE A 215 33.21 -17.22 38.47
C PHE A 215 32.12 -16.39 39.18
N ALA A 216 31.04 -17.02 39.65
CA ALA A 216 29.96 -16.33 40.36
C ALA A 216 30.45 -15.59 41.63
N LEU A 217 31.24 -16.27 42.48
CA LEU A 217 31.70 -15.72 43.76
C LEU A 217 32.75 -14.61 43.60
N LEU A 218 33.64 -14.72 42.61
CA LEU A 218 34.63 -13.67 42.32
C LEU A 218 33.95 -12.35 41.93
N LEU A 219 32.88 -12.39 41.15
CA LEU A 219 32.11 -11.21 40.76
C LEU A 219 31.38 -10.56 41.95
N ALA A 220 30.87 -11.37 42.90
CA ALA A 220 30.30 -10.86 44.14
C ALA A 220 31.34 -10.11 44.99
N GLY A 221 32.52 -10.71 45.21
CA GLY A 221 33.61 -10.05 45.94
C GLY A 221 34.06 -8.74 45.28
N ALA A 222 34.23 -8.75 43.95
CA ALA A 222 34.61 -7.57 43.18
C ALA A 222 33.60 -6.42 43.33
N SER A 223 32.29 -6.71 43.32
CA SER A 223 31.24 -5.69 43.43
C SER A 223 31.29 -4.86 44.72
N GLU A 224 31.47 -5.51 45.87
CA GLU A 224 31.46 -4.85 47.18
C GLU A 224 32.82 -4.20 47.49
N TYR A 225 33.92 -4.76 46.98
CA TYR A 225 35.24 -4.13 47.02
C TYR A 225 35.26 -2.80 46.26
N LEU A 226 34.71 -2.80 45.03
CA LEU A 226 34.71 -1.62 44.17
C LEU A 226 33.78 -0.52 44.71
N ARG A 227 32.56 -0.90 45.18
CA ARG A 227 31.63 0.04 45.87
C ARG A 227 32.25 0.75 47.08
N ARG A 228 33.20 0.12 47.78
CA ARG A 228 33.89 0.72 48.94
C ARG A 228 35.03 1.66 48.59
N ARG A 229 35.46 1.71 47.32
CA ARG A 229 36.58 2.54 46.85
C ARG A 229 36.16 3.67 45.91
N GLU A 230 35.09 3.49 45.14
CA GLU A 230 34.57 4.52 44.24
C GLU A 230 33.69 5.53 45.00
N ALA A 231 34.15 6.78 45.07
CA ALA A 231 33.36 7.89 45.61
C ALA A 231 32.22 8.28 44.65
N PRO A 232 31.04 8.70 45.16
CA PRO A 232 29.87 8.97 44.32
C PRO A 232 30.04 10.25 43.49
N LEU A 233 30.41 10.09 42.21
CA LEU A 233 30.43 11.17 41.23
C LEU A 233 29.00 11.70 40.94
N PRO A 234 28.76 13.02 40.98
CA PRO A 234 27.45 13.59 40.71
C PRO A 234 27.24 13.85 39.21
N PHE A 235 26.29 13.15 38.58
CA PHE A 235 25.89 13.42 37.20
C PHE A 235 24.38 13.36 36.98
N ASN A 236 23.86 14.36 36.27
CA ASN A 236 22.53 14.39 35.67
C ASN A 236 22.68 14.81 34.20
N ALA A 237 22.67 13.85 33.27
CA ALA A 237 22.61 14.09 31.84
C ALA A 237 21.78 12.95 31.19
N PRO A 238 20.72 13.23 30.42
CA PRO A 238 19.86 12.20 29.85
C PRO A 238 20.30 11.80 28.43
N GLY A 239 20.95 10.64 28.31
CA GLY A 239 21.29 10.00 27.04
C GLY A 239 21.40 8.49 27.23
N ALA A 240 20.94 7.69 26.26
CA ALA A 240 20.93 6.24 26.40
C ALA A 240 22.34 5.62 26.36
N LEU A 241 22.51 4.46 27.02
CA LEU A 241 23.73 3.65 27.10
C LEU A 241 24.93 4.24 27.89
N GLY A 242 24.87 5.50 28.34
CA GLY A 242 25.81 6.01 29.35
C GLY A 242 25.43 5.62 30.79
N ASN A 243 26.42 5.29 31.63
CA ASN A 243 26.35 4.98 33.07
C ASN A 243 25.92 3.54 33.49
N ALA A 244 26.68 2.53 33.05
CA ALA A 244 26.73 1.24 33.74
C ALA A 244 27.51 1.38 35.07
N ASN A 245 26.81 1.39 36.21
CA ASN A 245 27.43 1.33 37.54
C ASN A 245 28.09 -0.05 37.73
N ILE A 246 29.42 -0.10 37.57
CA ILE A 246 30.21 -1.34 37.52
C ILE A 246 30.01 -2.21 38.78
N PRO A 247 30.07 -1.68 40.02
CA PRO A 247 29.68 -2.43 41.22
C PRO A 247 28.30 -3.12 41.11
N SER A 248 27.27 -2.39 40.65
CA SER A 248 25.90 -2.93 40.53
C SER A 248 25.75 -3.98 39.44
N VAL A 249 26.53 -3.87 38.35
CA VAL A 249 26.56 -4.87 37.26
C VAL A 249 27.25 -6.15 37.74
N LEU A 250 28.41 -6.04 38.40
CA LEU A 250 29.11 -7.18 38.98
C LEU A 250 28.25 -7.91 40.04
N ALA A 251 27.50 -7.15 40.86
CA ALA A 251 26.54 -7.71 41.80
C ALA A 251 25.33 -8.39 41.10
N GLY A 252 24.87 -7.87 39.96
CA GLY A 252 23.80 -8.48 39.16
C GLY A 252 24.24 -9.80 38.51
N VAL A 253 25.43 -9.82 37.89
CA VAL A 253 25.98 -11.03 37.25
C VAL A 253 26.34 -12.10 38.27
N SER A 254 26.84 -11.73 39.46
CA SER A 254 27.11 -12.71 40.53
C SER A 254 25.84 -13.37 41.07
N VAL A 255 24.75 -12.60 41.23
CA VAL A 255 23.42 -13.14 41.59
C VAL A 255 22.89 -14.07 40.50
N LEU A 256 22.99 -13.70 39.22
CA LEU A 256 22.55 -14.54 38.10
C LEU A 256 23.37 -15.84 38.00
N ALA A 257 24.70 -15.75 38.05
CA ALA A 257 25.58 -16.91 38.00
C ALA A 257 25.38 -17.82 39.24
N GLY A 258 25.16 -17.23 40.42
CA GLY A 258 24.79 -17.97 41.64
C GLY A 258 23.50 -18.76 41.48
N PHE A 259 22.43 -18.14 40.96
CA PHE A 259 21.18 -18.86 40.64
C PHE A 259 21.41 -19.97 39.60
N GLY A 260 22.17 -19.70 38.54
CA GLY A 260 22.45 -20.68 37.48
C GLY A 260 23.25 -21.90 37.99
N VAL A 261 24.22 -21.68 38.87
CA VAL A 261 25.04 -22.75 39.49
C VAL A 261 24.21 -23.59 40.46
N VAL A 262 23.41 -22.97 41.34
CA VAL A 262 22.52 -23.71 42.26
C VAL A 262 21.45 -24.48 41.49
N PHE A 263 20.88 -23.90 40.43
CA PHE A 263 19.94 -24.61 39.56
C PHE A 263 20.58 -25.79 38.83
N ALA A 264 21.75 -25.61 38.19
CA ALA A 264 22.43 -26.69 37.49
C ALA A 264 22.80 -27.84 38.46
N ALA A 265 23.33 -27.50 39.64
CA ALA A 265 23.63 -28.47 40.70
C ALA A 265 22.38 -29.24 41.16
N HIS A 266 21.20 -28.60 41.26
CA HIS A 266 19.95 -29.27 41.62
C HIS A 266 19.38 -30.13 40.47
N ALA A 267 19.17 -29.53 39.30
CA ALA A 267 18.25 -30.04 38.28
C ALA A 267 18.93 -30.69 37.06
N ILE A 268 20.20 -30.39 36.78
CA ILE A 268 20.93 -30.97 35.64
C ILE A 268 21.84 -32.11 36.13
N TYR A 269 22.48 -31.94 37.29
CA TYR A 269 23.51 -32.87 37.80
C TYR A 269 23.16 -33.53 39.14
N GLY A 270 22.06 -33.17 39.79
CA GLY A 270 21.49 -33.92 40.93
C GLY A 270 22.25 -33.85 42.27
N PHE A 271 23.18 -32.91 42.44
CA PHE A 271 24.06 -32.79 43.61
C PHE A 271 23.39 -32.26 44.90
N ILE A 272 22.24 -31.57 44.81
CA ILE A 272 21.57 -30.96 45.98
C ILE A 272 20.05 -31.16 45.97
N GLY A 273 19.45 -31.26 47.16
CA GLY A 273 18.00 -31.43 47.36
C GLY A 273 17.19 -30.12 47.34
N PRO A 274 15.84 -30.21 47.25
CA PRO A 274 14.97 -29.06 46.98
C PRO A 274 14.90 -28.05 48.15
N THR A 275 14.69 -28.51 49.40
CA THR A 275 14.57 -27.61 50.56
C THR A 275 15.81 -26.73 50.80
N PRO A 276 17.06 -27.24 50.79
CA PRO A 276 18.24 -26.38 50.92
C PRO A 276 18.44 -25.48 49.70
N ALA A 277 18.16 -25.95 48.48
CA ALA A 277 18.19 -25.09 47.29
C ALA A 277 17.21 -23.91 47.44
N PHE A 278 16.00 -24.14 47.96
CA PHE A 278 14.98 -23.11 48.15
C PHE A 278 15.42 -22.09 49.20
N ALA A 279 15.93 -22.56 50.34
CA ALA A 279 16.46 -21.68 51.38
C ALA A 279 17.62 -20.81 50.86
N MET A 280 18.58 -21.40 50.12
CA MET A 280 19.71 -20.66 49.54
C MET A 280 19.24 -19.63 48.49
N MET A 281 18.37 -20.03 47.57
CA MET A 281 17.90 -19.15 46.49
C MET A 281 16.99 -18.03 46.99
N ALA A 282 16.12 -18.30 47.97
CA ALA A 282 15.31 -17.28 48.64
C ALA A 282 16.18 -16.30 49.45
N LEU A 283 17.23 -16.79 50.13
CA LEU A 283 18.18 -15.96 50.86
C LEU A 283 18.99 -15.06 49.92
N ILE A 284 19.46 -15.58 48.78
CA ILE A 284 20.14 -14.79 47.74
C ILE A 284 19.22 -13.67 47.22
N GLY A 285 17.96 -13.98 46.91
CA GLY A 285 16.98 -13.00 46.44
C GLY A 285 16.67 -11.90 47.46
N LEU A 286 16.43 -12.27 48.72
CA LEU A 286 16.18 -11.33 49.81
C LEU A 286 17.42 -10.48 50.17
N ALA A 287 18.62 -11.06 50.11
CA ALA A 287 19.88 -10.35 50.32
C ALA A 287 20.12 -9.31 49.22
N ALA A 288 19.89 -9.65 47.95
CA ALA A 288 19.97 -8.71 46.83
C ALA A 288 18.90 -7.60 46.92
N LEU A 289 17.68 -7.93 47.37
CA LEU A 289 16.64 -6.94 47.67
C LEU A 289 17.07 -5.96 48.78
N ALA A 290 17.66 -6.44 49.87
CA ALA A 290 18.19 -5.59 50.94
C ALA A 290 19.39 -4.75 50.45
N ALA A 291 20.33 -5.36 49.73
CA ALA A 291 21.51 -4.70 49.15
C ALA A 291 21.15 -3.62 48.13
N SER A 292 19.96 -3.65 47.52
CA SER A 292 19.46 -2.59 46.62
C SER A 292 19.32 -1.21 47.28
N LEU A 293 19.19 -1.15 48.62
CA LEU A 293 19.29 0.12 49.35
C LEU A 293 20.65 0.80 49.15
N LEU A 294 21.72 0.00 49.05
CA LEU A 294 23.11 0.44 48.91
C LEU A 294 23.51 0.55 47.42
N HIS A 295 23.37 -0.54 46.66
CA HIS A 295 23.79 -0.67 45.26
C HIS A 295 22.79 -0.08 44.25
N GLY A 296 21.58 0.27 44.67
CA GLY A 296 20.54 0.86 43.82
C GLY A 296 19.49 -0.14 43.30
N PRO A 297 18.43 0.36 42.64
CA PRO A 297 17.23 -0.43 42.34
C PRO A 297 17.43 -1.55 41.32
N ALA A 298 18.50 -1.52 40.51
CA ALA A 298 18.81 -2.57 39.54
C ALA A 298 19.12 -3.92 40.23
N LEU A 299 19.93 -3.90 41.30
CA LEU A 299 20.20 -5.11 42.09
C LEU A 299 18.92 -5.63 42.78
N GLY A 300 18.04 -4.72 43.18
CA GLY A 300 16.73 -5.06 43.76
C GLY A 300 15.82 -5.77 42.77
N LEU A 301 15.91 -5.47 41.47
CA LEU A 301 15.19 -6.20 40.43
C LEU A 301 15.71 -7.65 40.30
N PHE A 302 17.02 -7.86 40.26
CA PHE A 302 17.60 -9.22 40.21
C PHE A 302 17.21 -10.04 41.45
N GLY A 303 17.28 -9.44 42.64
CA GLY A 303 16.85 -10.10 43.88
C GLY A 303 15.37 -10.49 43.87
N LEU A 304 14.50 -9.57 43.43
CA LEU A 304 13.05 -9.77 43.37
C LEU A 304 12.63 -10.81 42.33
N VAL A 305 13.21 -10.77 41.13
CA VAL A 305 13.01 -11.79 40.08
C VAL A 305 13.50 -13.15 40.61
N GLY A 306 14.67 -13.19 41.25
CA GLY A 306 15.18 -14.39 41.91
C GLY A 306 14.22 -14.97 42.95
N SER A 307 13.73 -14.15 43.89
CA SER A 307 12.75 -14.58 44.91
C SER A 307 11.44 -15.08 44.30
N TYR A 308 10.97 -14.52 43.18
CA TYR A 308 9.76 -14.99 42.50
C TYR A 308 9.97 -16.20 41.59
N VAL A 309 11.18 -16.43 41.07
CA VAL A 309 11.50 -17.59 40.22
C VAL A 309 11.93 -18.81 41.06
N THR A 310 12.44 -18.60 42.28
CA THR A 310 12.86 -19.66 43.21
C THR A 310 11.82 -20.78 43.42
N PRO A 311 10.52 -20.50 43.64
CA PRO A 311 9.53 -21.56 43.86
C PRO A 311 9.13 -22.33 42.59
N PHE A 312 9.59 -21.90 41.40
CA PHE A 312 9.37 -22.61 40.14
C PHE A 312 10.55 -23.52 39.77
N LEU A 313 11.79 -23.10 40.05
CA LEU A 313 13.02 -23.86 39.74
C LEU A 313 13.24 -25.07 40.66
N ILE A 314 12.37 -25.30 41.64
CA ILE A 314 12.54 -26.28 42.71
C ILE A 314 11.24 -27.05 42.88
N ALA A 315 11.19 -28.25 42.31
CA ALA A 315 10.01 -29.10 42.36
C ALA A 315 9.80 -29.67 43.77
N SER A 316 8.62 -29.45 44.35
CA SER A 316 8.13 -30.18 45.53
C SER A 316 7.10 -31.22 45.11
N THR A 317 7.18 -32.42 45.71
CA THR A 317 6.17 -33.47 45.55
C THR A 317 4.87 -33.19 46.31
N ALA A 318 4.88 -32.23 47.24
CA ALA A 318 3.70 -31.75 47.97
C ALA A 318 3.75 -30.21 48.09
N PRO A 319 2.96 -29.47 47.28
CA PRO A 319 2.96 -28.01 47.32
C PRO A 319 2.03 -27.46 48.42
N ASP A 320 2.60 -26.80 49.44
CA ASP A 320 1.82 -25.97 50.37
C ASP A 320 1.59 -24.56 49.81
N PHE A 321 0.39 -24.35 49.29
CA PHE A 321 -0.03 -23.05 48.77
C PHE A 321 -0.25 -21.98 49.85
N ALA A 322 -0.43 -22.35 51.12
CA ALA A 322 -0.58 -21.38 52.22
C ALA A 322 0.75 -20.67 52.50
N SER A 323 1.80 -21.44 52.80
CA SER A 323 3.15 -20.90 53.01
C SER A 323 3.66 -20.15 51.77
N LEU A 324 3.41 -20.67 50.56
CA LEU A 324 3.75 -20.00 49.31
C LEU A 324 3.03 -18.63 49.19
N SER A 325 1.72 -18.57 49.44
CA SER A 325 0.97 -17.30 49.32
C SER A 325 1.41 -16.27 50.37
N LEU A 326 1.72 -16.72 51.59
CA LEU A 326 2.27 -15.86 52.64
C LEU A 326 3.68 -15.35 52.27
N PHE A 327 4.54 -16.19 51.70
CA PHE A 327 5.86 -15.80 51.19
C PHE A 327 5.75 -14.77 50.06
N ILE A 328 4.88 -14.99 49.07
CA ILE A 328 4.64 -14.05 47.96
C ILE A 328 4.12 -12.71 48.48
N ALA A 329 3.14 -12.71 49.39
CA ALA A 329 2.64 -11.49 50.03
C ALA A 329 3.74 -10.76 50.83
N PHE A 330 4.59 -11.49 51.55
CA PHE A 330 5.71 -10.94 52.33
C PHE A 330 6.79 -10.30 51.46
N VAL A 331 7.23 -10.96 50.39
CA VAL A 331 8.18 -10.40 49.40
C VAL A 331 7.60 -9.13 48.75
N THR A 332 6.30 -9.14 48.41
CA THR A 332 5.60 -7.96 47.87
C THR A 332 5.56 -6.81 48.88
N ALA A 333 5.25 -7.09 50.14
CA ALA A 333 5.20 -6.11 51.21
C ALA A 333 6.59 -5.49 51.49
N ILE A 334 7.66 -6.29 51.44
CA ILE A 334 9.05 -5.79 51.53
C ILE A 334 9.35 -4.84 50.36
N ALA A 335 8.98 -5.19 49.13
CA ALA A 335 9.22 -4.34 47.97
C ALA A 335 8.44 -3.00 48.03
N PHE A 336 7.21 -3.00 48.56
CA PHE A 336 6.44 -1.77 48.78
C PHE A 336 6.99 -0.93 49.96
N LEU A 337 7.44 -1.57 51.05
CA LEU A 337 8.09 -0.90 52.17
C LEU A 337 9.45 -0.30 51.78
N LEU A 338 10.19 -0.97 50.89
CA LEU A 338 11.41 -0.47 50.26
C LEU A 338 11.12 0.80 49.44
N HIS A 339 10.05 0.83 48.66
CA HIS A 339 9.63 2.05 47.95
C HIS A 339 9.31 3.21 48.91
N ALA A 340 8.69 2.94 50.06
CA ALA A 340 8.44 3.94 51.09
C ALA A 340 9.73 4.44 51.80
N ARG A 341 10.88 3.80 51.59
CA ARG A 341 12.22 4.25 52.04
C ARG A 341 13.00 4.95 50.91
N ARG A 342 13.07 4.34 49.72
CA ARG A 342 13.78 4.82 48.52
C ARG A 342 12.92 4.50 47.29
N PRO A 343 12.15 5.47 46.75
CA PRO A 343 11.10 5.18 45.77
C PRO A 343 11.64 4.77 44.40
N GLY A 344 11.67 3.46 44.13
CA GLY A 344 12.01 2.88 42.82
C GLY A 344 10.77 2.38 42.09
N ARG A 345 10.48 2.92 40.90
CA ARG A 345 9.34 2.49 40.06
C ARG A 345 9.52 1.08 39.49
N ILE A 346 10.73 0.74 39.06
CA ILE A 346 11.05 -0.56 38.45
C ILE A 346 10.78 -1.70 39.44
N VAL A 347 11.27 -1.55 40.69
CA VAL A 347 11.11 -2.57 41.75
C VAL A 347 9.64 -2.73 42.15
N THR A 348 8.85 -1.66 42.25
CA THR A 348 7.41 -1.80 42.57
C THR A 348 6.59 -2.40 41.43
N LEU A 349 6.86 -2.05 40.18
CA LEU A 349 6.17 -2.64 39.03
C LEU A 349 6.54 -4.13 38.87
N ALA A 350 7.80 -4.50 39.08
CA ALA A 350 8.22 -5.90 39.15
C ALA A 350 7.60 -6.65 40.35
N ALA A 351 7.40 -5.98 41.49
CA ALA A 351 6.73 -6.56 42.65
C ALA A 351 5.26 -6.89 42.33
N VAL A 352 4.55 -5.96 41.71
CA VAL A 352 3.18 -6.17 41.21
C VAL A 352 3.13 -7.29 40.17
N ALA A 353 4.06 -7.31 39.21
CA ALA A 353 4.10 -8.32 38.15
C ALA A 353 4.37 -9.75 38.68
N GLY A 354 5.29 -9.92 39.63
CA GLY A 354 5.55 -11.23 40.24
C GLY A 354 4.42 -11.70 41.16
N HIS A 355 3.86 -10.80 41.97
CA HIS A 355 2.66 -11.07 42.77
C HIS A 355 1.47 -11.48 41.87
N ALA A 356 1.30 -10.79 40.74
CA ALA A 356 0.30 -11.11 39.74
C ALA A 356 0.48 -12.51 39.14
N ALA A 357 1.70 -12.82 38.67
CA ALA A 357 2.02 -14.10 38.08
C ALA A 357 1.75 -15.26 39.06
N TRP A 358 2.14 -15.12 40.33
CA TRP A 358 1.86 -16.13 41.35
C TRP A 358 0.38 -16.25 41.72
N THR A 359 -0.36 -15.14 41.76
CA THR A 359 -1.82 -15.17 41.97
C THR A 359 -2.52 -16.00 40.89
N VAL A 360 -2.12 -15.82 39.63
CA VAL A 360 -2.65 -16.57 38.48
C VAL A 360 -2.18 -18.04 38.50
N LEU A 361 -0.89 -18.30 38.72
CA LEU A 361 -0.32 -19.65 38.72
C LEU A 361 -0.91 -20.53 39.83
N ILE A 362 -1.12 -19.98 41.03
CA ILE A 362 -1.76 -20.69 42.15
C ILE A 362 -3.24 -20.97 41.84
N ALA A 363 -3.94 -20.08 41.12
CA ALA A 363 -5.33 -20.30 40.73
C ALA A 363 -5.51 -21.41 39.68
N PHE A 364 -4.54 -21.60 38.79
CA PHE A 364 -4.56 -22.71 37.81
C PHE A 364 -4.06 -24.04 38.38
N THR A 365 -3.22 -24.03 39.40
CA THR A 365 -2.63 -25.26 39.99
C THR A 365 -3.41 -25.80 41.19
N MET A 366 -4.15 -24.97 41.93
CA MET A 366 -4.94 -25.39 43.07
C MET A 366 -6.39 -25.70 42.69
N ARG A 367 -6.97 -26.77 43.26
CA ARG A 367 -8.41 -27.10 43.16
C ARG A 367 -9.33 -26.18 43.99
N GLY A 368 -8.95 -24.93 44.23
CA GLY A 368 -9.70 -24.00 45.07
C GLY A 368 -9.14 -22.58 45.08
N LEU A 369 -10.02 -21.58 45.18
CA LEU A 369 -9.66 -20.17 44.95
C LEU A 369 -9.41 -19.35 46.23
N LEU A 370 -9.37 -19.96 47.41
CA LEU A 370 -9.15 -19.26 48.70
C LEU A 370 -7.86 -18.41 48.68
N TRP A 371 -6.72 -19.03 48.37
CA TRP A 371 -5.42 -18.35 48.42
C TRP A 371 -5.17 -17.37 47.26
N PRO A 372 -5.57 -17.64 46.00
CA PRO A 372 -5.59 -16.62 44.95
C PRO A 372 -6.44 -15.39 45.30
N SER A 373 -7.61 -15.61 45.91
CA SER A 373 -8.50 -14.52 46.35
C SER A 373 -7.88 -13.71 47.49
N PHE A 374 -7.21 -14.40 48.44
CA PHE A 374 -6.41 -13.75 49.47
C PHE A 374 -5.29 -12.90 48.88
N LEU A 375 -4.51 -13.43 47.92
CA LEU A 375 -3.45 -12.68 47.25
C LEU A 375 -4.01 -11.45 46.53
N ALA A 376 -5.06 -11.59 45.73
CA ALA A 376 -5.66 -10.45 45.03
C ALA A 376 -6.17 -9.36 45.99
N GLY A 377 -6.86 -9.74 47.08
CA GLY A 377 -7.28 -8.80 48.12
C GLY A 377 -6.09 -8.15 48.83
N ALA A 378 -5.11 -8.96 49.25
CA ALA A 378 -3.91 -8.50 49.93
C ALA A 378 -3.06 -7.56 49.07
N GLY A 379 -2.88 -7.84 47.77
CA GLY A 379 -2.11 -7.00 46.85
C GLY A 379 -2.66 -5.57 46.77
N ALA A 380 -3.98 -5.42 46.58
CA ALA A 380 -4.61 -4.10 46.52
C ALA A 380 -4.61 -3.37 47.87
N VAL A 381 -4.85 -4.09 48.98
CA VAL A 381 -4.81 -3.53 50.33
C VAL A 381 -3.40 -3.10 50.72
N LEU A 382 -2.37 -3.93 50.46
CA LEU A 382 -0.96 -3.60 50.68
C LEU A 382 -0.52 -2.41 49.81
N ALA A 383 -0.95 -2.35 48.55
CA ALA A 383 -0.67 -1.22 47.67
C ALA A 383 -1.26 0.09 48.23
N TRP A 384 -2.54 0.11 48.61
CA TRP A 384 -3.18 1.29 49.19
C TRP A 384 -2.56 1.69 50.54
N LEU A 385 -2.36 0.74 51.45
CA LEU A 385 -1.83 1.04 52.79
C LEU A 385 -0.35 1.44 52.77
N LEU A 386 0.51 0.68 52.09
CA LEU A 386 1.97 0.90 52.15
C LEU A 386 2.47 2.00 51.20
N LEU A 387 1.83 2.20 50.04
CA LEU A 387 2.24 3.22 49.07
C LEU A 387 1.53 4.58 49.27
N LYS A 388 0.39 4.64 49.98
CA LYS A 388 -0.36 5.89 50.21
C LYS A 388 -0.58 6.23 51.68
N GLU A 389 -1.32 5.41 52.44
CA GLU A 389 -1.70 5.78 53.81
C GLU A 389 -0.47 5.89 54.74
N LEU A 390 0.49 4.97 54.64
CA LEU A 390 1.70 4.96 55.48
C LEU A 390 2.63 6.18 55.23
N PRO A 391 2.97 6.57 53.98
CA PRO A 391 3.69 7.82 53.73
C PRO A 391 2.95 9.07 54.19
N LEU A 392 1.62 9.14 54.01
CA LEU A 392 0.81 10.27 54.44
C LEU A 392 0.71 10.37 55.96
N TRP A 393 0.65 9.24 56.68
CA TRP A 393 0.71 9.21 58.14
C TRP A 393 2.06 9.71 58.65
N ARG A 394 3.17 9.28 58.03
CA ARG A 394 4.54 9.72 58.37
C ARG A 394 4.80 11.21 58.12
N ARG A 395 4.03 11.86 57.22
CA ARG A 395 4.15 13.29 56.90
C ARG A 395 3.08 14.18 57.56
N ARG A 396 2.37 13.69 58.58
CA ARG A 396 1.43 14.51 59.37
C ARG A 396 2.17 15.63 60.11
N GLY A 397 2.18 16.82 59.53
CA GLY A 397 2.77 18.04 60.10
C GLY A 397 3.27 19.02 59.03
N GLU A 398 3.63 18.52 57.85
CA GLU A 398 4.16 19.35 56.76
C GLU A 398 3.04 20.11 56.02
N LEU A 399 3.03 21.45 56.13
CA LEU A 399 2.18 22.33 55.33
C LEU A 399 2.70 22.44 53.90
N ALA A 400 2.49 21.39 53.10
CA ALA A 400 2.88 21.36 51.70
C ALA A 400 2.11 22.42 50.89
N PRO A 401 2.78 23.35 50.18
CA PRO A 401 2.10 24.34 49.34
C PRO A 401 1.41 23.68 48.15
N TRP A 402 0.31 24.27 47.70
CA TRP A 402 -0.51 23.71 46.62
C TRP A 402 0.28 23.59 45.31
N ARG A 403 0.57 22.35 44.90
CA ARG A 403 1.15 22.01 43.60
C ARG A 403 0.21 21.02 42.88
N PRO A 404 0.12 21.07 41.54
CA PRO A 404 -0.54 20.01 40.79
C PRO A 404 0.21 18.69 41.02
N VAL A 405 -0.48 17.68 41.56
CA VAL A 405 0.12 16.38 41.84
C VAL A 405 0.01 15.53 40.56
N PRO A 406 1.13 15.10 39.95
CA PRO A 406 1.07 14.20 38.81
C PRO A 406 0.49 12.84 39.24
N CYS A 407 -0.32 12.21 38.37
CA CYS A 407 -0.91 10.90 38.65
C CYS A 407 0.17 9.87 38.99
N ASP A 408 0.03 9.20 40.14
CA ASP A 408 0.95 8.15 40.54
C ASP A 408 0.62 6.84 39.81
N LEU A 409 1.23 6.69 38.63
CA LEU A 409 1.13 5.48 37.82
C LEU A 409 1.51 4.21 38.61
N THR A 410 2.46 4.29 39.55
CA THR A 410 2.89 3.15 40.36
C THR A 410 1.82 2.72 41.37
N GLY A 411 1.24 3.66 42.11
CA GLY A 411 0.11 3.39 43.00
C GLY A 411 -1.15 2.94 42.26
N LEU A 412 -1.43 3.54 41.09
CA LEU A 412 -2.54 3.17 40.20
C LEU A 412 -2.41 1.72 39.73
N VAL A 413 -1.28 1.35 39.14
CA VAL A 413 -1.05 -0.02 38.63
C VAL A 413 -1.09 -1.05 39.76
N ALA A 414 -0.50 -0.75 40.92
CA ALA A 414 -0.47 -1.67 42.06
C ALA A 414 -1.86 -1.98 42.65
N ILE A 415 -2.82 -1.05 42.58
CA ILE A 415 -4.22 -1.28 43.02
C ILE A 415 -5.08 -1.86 41.88
N ALA A 416 -4.80 -1.49 40.62
CA ALA A 416 -5.57 -1.94 39.46
C ALA A 416 -5.32 -3.41 39.07
N VAL A 417 -4.07 -3.87 39.09
CA VAL A 417 -3.69 -5.21 38.61
C VAL A 417 -4.41 -6.35 39.36
N PRO A 418 -4.54 -6.35 40.70
CA PRO A 418 -5.29 -7.38 41.41
C PRO A 418 -6.78 -7.48 41.01
N LEU A 419 -7.43 -6.36 40.69
CA LEU A 419 -8.81 -6.34 40.18
C LEU A 419 -8.89 -6.97 38.78
N VAL A 420 -7.95 -6.64 37.88
CA VAL A 420 -7.89 -7.22 36.53
C VAL A 420 -7.68 -8.74 36.58
N ILE A 421 -6.79 -9.22 37.47
CA ILE A 421 -6.57 -10.67 37.68
C ILE A 421 -7.81 -11.35 38.22
N SER A 422 -8.45 -10.74 39.24
CA SER A 422 -9.69 -11.29 39.82
C SER A 422 -10.79 -11.41 38.77
N GLY A 423 -10.89 -10.44 37.86
CA GLY A 423 -11.76 -10.51 36.67
C GLY A 423 -11.39 -11.66 35.72
N GLY A 424 -10.10 -11.89 35.44
CA GLY A 424 -9.65 -13.03 34.63
C GLY A 424 -10.03 -14.39 35.24
N LEU A 425 -9.83 -14.55 36.56
CA LEU A 425 -10.21 -15.76 37.30
C LEU A 425 -11.73 -15.95 37.35
N TRP A 426 -12.50 -14.87 37.43
CA TRP A 426 -13.97 -14.87 37.43
C TRP A 426 -14.56 -15.44 36.14
N VAL A 427 -14.01 -15.07 34.97
CA VAL A 427 -14.46 -15.64 33.69
C VAL A 427 -13.99 -17.09 33.52
N GLY A 428 -12.74 -17.38 33.90
CA GLY A 428 -12.11 -18.68 33.65
C GLY A 428 -12.59 -19.80 34.58
N ILE A 429 -12.84 -19.50 35.86
CA ILE A 429 -13.09 -20.51 36.91
C ILE A 429 -14.42 -20.25 37.68
N GLY A 430 -15.05 -19.08 37.50
CA GLY A 430 -16.41 -18.81 37.99
C GLY A 430 -16.47 -18.00 39.28
N ALA A 431 -17.57 -18.15 40.03
CA ALA A 431 -17.94 -17.28 41.16
C ALA A 431 -17.93 -17.96 42.55
N PRO A 432 -16.83 -18.60 43.01
CA PRO A 432 -16.75 -19.07 44.39
C PRO A 432 -16.69 -17.86 45.36
N GLY A 433 -17.35 -17.98 46.51
CA GLY A 433 -17.48 -16.90 47.50
C GLY A 433 -16.20 -16.11 47.84
N PRO A 434 -15.03 -16.74 48.03
CA PRO A 434 -13.78 -16.02 48.27
C PRO A 434 -13.40 -15.04 47.15
N LEU A 435 -13.58 -15.42 45.88
CA LEU A 435 -13.24 -14.57 44.74
C LEU A 435 -14.25 -13.42 44.60
N TYR A 436 -15.54 -13.71 44.82
CA TYR A 436 -16.58 -12.68 44.87
C TYR A 436 -16.25 -11.59 45.91
N LEU A 437 -15.83 -12.00 47.12
CA LEU A 437 -15.41 -11.07 48.18
C LEU A 437 -14.12 -10.31 47.82
N ALA A 438 -13.14 -10.96 47.15
CA ALA A 438 -11.92 -10.29 46.70
C ALA A 438 -12.19 -9.23 45.61
N ILE A 439 -13.12 -9.49 44.69
CA ILE A 439 -13.54 -8.50 43.67
C ILE A 439 -14.26 -7.32 44.34
N LEU A 440 -15.19 -7.57 45.27
CA LEU A 440 -15.83 -6.50 46.03
C LEU A 440 -14.81 -5.67 46.83
N ALA A 441 -13.84 -6.31 47.49
CA ALA A 441 -12.80 -5.62 48.25
C ALA A 441 -11.87 -4.78 47.36
N THR A 442 -11.43 -5.30 46.21
CA THR A 442 -10.55 -4.57 45.27
C THR A 442 -11.27 -3.40 44.60
N ILE A 443 -12.54 -3.56 44.22
CA ILE A 443 -13.39 -2.45 43.73
C ILE A 443 -13.57 -1.38 44.82
N ALA A 444 -13.88 -1.78 46.06
CA ALA A 444 -14.06 -0.86 47.18
C ALA A 444 -12.76 -0.09 47.52
N VAL A 445 -11.61 -0.77 47.57
CA VAL A 445 -10.30 -0.13 47.79
C VAL A 445 -9.98 0.86 46.66
N GLY A 446 -10.18 0.49 45.40
CA GLY A 446 -9.96 1.39 44.26
C GLY A 446 -10.84 2.64 44.30
N LEU A 447 -12.13 2.47 44.63
CA LEU A 447 -13.10 3.56 44.71
C LEU A 447 -12.83 4.50 45.90
N VAL A 448 -12.54 3.95 47.08
CA VAL A 448 -12.16 4.73 48.28
C VAL A 448 -10.84 5.47 48.04
N ALA A 449 -9.85 4.82 47.43
CA ALA A 449 -8.58 5.46 47.09
C ALA A 449 -8.78 6.64 46.12
N ALA A 450 -9.60 6.48 45.08
CA ALA A 450 -9.91 7.53 44.11
C ALA A 450 -10.66 8.74 44.70
N VAL A 451 -11.57 8.52 45.66
CA VAL A 451 -12.30 9.60 46.36
C VAL A 451 -11.44 10.30 47.41
N ARG A 452 -10.51 9.57 48.04
CA ARG A 452 -9.63 10.06 49.11
C ARG A 452 -8.41 10.82 48.58
N HIS A 453 -7.78 10.31 47.51
CA HIS A 453 -6.50 10.77 46.95
C HIS A 453 -6.66 11.21 45.48
N ARG A 454 -6.38 12.48 45.18
CA ARG A 454 -6.66 13.08 43.84
C ARG A 454 -5.81 12.45 42.73
N ASP A 455 -4.56 12.15 43.01
CA ASP A 455 -3.60 11.49 42.12
C ASP A 455 -4.00 10.06 41.73
N LEU A 456 -4.98 9.48 42.46
CA LEU A 456 -5.57 8.17 42.21
C LEU A 456 -7.00 8.23 41.65
N ALA A 457 -7.54 9.41 41.32
CA ALA A 457 -8.88 9.55 40.72
C ALA A 457 -9.18 8.63 39.52
N PRO A 458 -8.21 8.28 38.63
CA PRO A 458 -8.44 7.29 37.56
C PRO A 458 -8.86 5.90 38.04
N LEU A 459 -8.56 5.51 39.30
CA LEU A 459 -9.03 4.23 39.84
C LEU A 459 -10.55 4.14 39.96
N ALA A 460 -11.29 5.27 39.97
CA ALA A 460 -12.75 5.23 39.88
C ALA A 460 -13.22 4.68 38.52
N LEU A 461 -12.52 4.99 37.42
CA LEU A 461 -12.79 4.42 36.10
C LEU A 461 -12.42 2.94 36.03
N VAL A 462 -11.32 2.54 36.68
CA VAL A 462 -10.90 1.12 36.75
C VAL A 462 -11.88 0.30 37.60
N ALA A 463 -12.34 0.83 38.73
CA ALA A 463 -13.36 0.20 39.57
C ALA A 463 -14.71 0.10 38.85
N ALA A 464 -15.13 1.15 38.13
CA ALA A 464 -16.30 1.14 37.26
C ALA A 464 -16.21 0.08 36.15
N ALA A 465 -15.09 0.02 35.43
CA ALA A 465 -14.85 -0.97 34.39
C ALA A 465 -14.81 -2.40 34.94
N GLY A 466 -14.20 -2.62 36.12
CA GLY A 466 -14.19 -3.90 36.81
C GLY A 466 -15.59 -4.37 37.23
N ALA A 467 -16.42 -3.46 37.77
CA ALA A 467 -17.81 -3.77 38.12
C ALA A 467 -18.68 -4.08 36.90
N VAL A 468 -18.58 -3.27 35.84
CA VAL A 468 -19.27 -3.54 34.56
C VAL A 468 -18.81 -4.89 33.99
N GLY A 469 -17.50 -5.16 33.99
CA GLY A 469 -16.93 -6.43 33.53
C GLY A 469 -17.42 -7.63 34.35
N MET A 470 -17.51 -7.51 35.68
CA MET A 470 -18.01 -8.57 36.55
C MET A 470 -19.47 -8.95 36.25
N ILE A 471 -20.33 -7.96 35.99
CA ILE A 471 -21.74 -8.18 35.61
C ILE A 471 -21.87 -8.69 34.17
N LEU A 472 -21.11 -8.13 33.23
CA LEU A 472 -21.14 -8.50 31.81
C LEU A 472 -20.56 -9.90 31.55
N LEU A 473 -19.58 -10.31 32.36
CA LEU A 473 -18.90 -11.61 32.29
C LEU A 473 -19.31 -12.53 33.46
N TRP A 474 -20.50 -12.28 34.04
CA TRP A 474 -21.08 -13.08 35.12
C TRP A 474 -21.26 -14.55 34.68
N PRO A 475 -20.90 -15.55 35.51
CA PRO A 475 -21.05 -16.96 35.17
C PRO A 475 -22.46 -17.39 34.76
N ARG A 476 -22.53 -18.52 34.05
CA ARG A 476 -23.78 -19.18 33.66
C ARG A 476 -24.43 -19.85 34.87
N GLN A 477 -25.68 -20.27 34.73
CA GLN A 477 -26.31 -21.16 35.71
C GLN A 477 -25.56 -22.50 35.83
N ASP A 478 -25.05 -23.03 34.71
CA ASP A 478 -24.37 -24.34 34.64
C ASP A 478 -22.85 -24.30 34.91
N GLY A 479 -22.24 -23.11 35.07
CA GLY A 479 -20.78 -23.01 35.29
C GLY A 479 -20.12 -21.69 34.86
N PRO A 480 -18.78 -21.62 34.80
CA PRO A 480 -18.05 -20.44 34.33
C PRO A 480 -18.40 -20.08 32.88
N LEU A 481 -18.30 -18.79 32.54
CA LEU A 481 -18.57 -18.31 31.17
C LEU A 481 -17.51 -18.83 30.17
N GLY A 482 -16.25 -18.95 30.63
CA GLY A 482 -15.12 -19.43 29.84
C GLY A 482 -14.47 -18.33 28.99
N LEU A 483 -13.14 -18.33 28.96
CA LEU A 483 -12.35 -17.51 28.05
C LEU A 483 -12.13 -18.27 26.75
N SER A 484 -12.84 -17.87 25.69
CA SER A 484 -12.67 -18.41 24.34
C SER A 484 -12.68 -17.30 23.30
N PRO A 485 -12.14 -17.53 22.08
CA PRO A 485 -12.29 -16.57 20.99
C PRO A 485 -13.76 -16.27 20.67
N ALA A 486 -14.66 -17.24 20.85
CA ALA A 486 -16.10 -17.05 20.70
C ALA A 486 -16.66 -16.08 21.74
N THR A 487 -16.37 -16.23 23.03
CA THR A 487 -16.90 -15.31 24.07
C THR A 487 -16.38 -13.88 23.91
N LEU A 488 -15.18 -13.67 23.34
CA LEU A 488 -14.70 -12.34 22.94
C LEU A 488 -15.47 -11.78 21.73
N ILE A 489 -15.78 -12.60 20.74
CA ILE A 489 -16.56 -12.21 19.55
C ILE A 489 -18.01 -11.89 19.94
N ASP A 490 -18.66 -12.70 20.77
CA ASP A 490 -20.04 -12.49 21.22
C ASP A 490 -20.17 -11.25 22.12
N LEU A 491 -19.13 -10.96 22.92
CA LEU A 491 -19.00 -9.71 23.67
C LEU A 491 -18.93 -8.47 22.75
N VAL A 492 -18.20 -8.55 21.63
CA VAL A 492 -18.11 -7.47 20.62
C VAL A 492 -19.41 -7.33 19.82
N ARG A 493 -20.09 -8.45 19.53
CA ARG A 493 -21.42 -8.47 18.88
C ARG A 493 -22.57 -7.99 19.77
N LEU A 494 -22.36 -7.98 21.09
CA LEU A 494 -23.42 -7.86 22.10
C LEU A 494 -24.46 -9.00 22.01
N SER A 495 -24.03 -10.21 21.63
CA SER A 495 -24.88 -11.39 21.38
C SER A 495 -24.68 -12.51 22.40
N ILE A 496 -24.41 -12.17 23.66
CA ILE A 496 -24.23 -13.15 24.75
C ILE A 496 -25.61 -13.66 25.19
N ALA A 497 -25.77 -14.98 25.30
CA ALA A 497 -27.03 -15.61 25.72
C ALA A 497 -27.52 -15.13 27.10
N PRO A 498 -28.85 -15.12 27.39
CA PRO A 498 -29.43 -14.74 28.68
C PRO A 498 -29.34 -15.86 29.74
N ASP A 499 -28.16 -16.45 29.93
CA ASP A 499 -27.93 -17.67 30.72
C ASP A 499 -27.37 -17.43 32.15
N ALA A 500 -27.45 -16.21 32.66
CA ALA A 500 -26.73 -15.80 33.86
C ALA A 500 -27.19 -16.50 35.15
N GLY A 501 -26.22 -16.83 36.01
CA GLY A 501 -26.43 -17.36 37.36
C GLY A 501 -27.09 -16.34 38.33
N PRO A 502 -27.68 -16.83 39.44
CA PRO A 502 -28.41 -15.99 40.39
C PRO A 502 -27.54 -14.92 41.06
N GLY A 503 -28.17 -13.83 41.51
CA GLY A 503 -27.53 -12.73 42.22
C GLY A 503 -27.09 -11.54 41.35
N LEU A 504 -26.94 -11.72 40.03
CA LEU A 504 -26.47 -10.69 39.09
C LEU A 504 -27.17 -9.35 39.27
N THR A 505 -28.51 -9.34 39.29
CA THR A 505 -29.34 -8.13 39.35
C THR A 505 -29.12 -7.33 40.63
N TRP A 506 -29.02 -8.01 41.78
CA TRP A 506 -28.74 -7.37 43.07
C TRP A 506 -27.32 -6.83 43.15
N THR A 507 -26.33 -7.55 42.62
CA THR A 507 -24.94 -7.07 42.57
C THR A 507 -24.78 -5.89 41.59
N ALA A 508 -25.47 -5.91 40.45
CA ALA A 508 -25.50 -4.80 39.50
C ALA A 508 -26.16 -3.55 40.10
N ALA A 509 -27.27 -3.72 40.83
CA ALA A 509 -27.92 -2.63 41.57
C ALA A 509 -27.01 -2.05 42.67
N LEU A 510 -26.34 -2.91 43.44
CA LEU A 510 -25.36 -2.49 44.45
C LEU A 510 -24.21 -1.69 43.82
N PHE A 511 -23.63 -2.16 42.70
CA PHE A 511 -22.59 -1.42 41.99
C PHE A 511 -23.11 -0.09 41.43
N ALA A 512 -24.33 -0.04 40.87
CA ALA A 512 -24.91 1.20 40.37
C ALA A 512 -25.09 2.25 41.48
N VAL A 513 -25.52 1.83 42.67
CA VAL A 513 -25.64 2.70 43.86
C VAL A 513 -24.27 3.11 44.41
N VAL A 514 -23.32 2.19 44.55
CA VAL A 514 -21.99 2.46 45.14
C VAL A 514 -21.11 3.31 44.23
N ILE A 515 -21.03 2.96 42.94
CA ILE A 515 -20.17 3.60 41.94
C ILE A 515 -20.83 4.85 41.36
N GLY A 516 -22.17 4.89 41.27
CA GLY A 516 -22.91 6.11 40.97
C GLY A 516 -22.90 7.10 42.15
N GLY A 517 -23.05 6.61 43.38
CA GLY A 517 -23.22 7.43 44.58
C GLY A 517 -21.94 8.04 45.15
N LEU A 518 -20.89 7.24 45.41
CA LEU A 518 -19.71 7.72 46.12
C LEU A 518 -18.91 8.79 45.36
N PRO A 519 -18.60 8.66 44.06
CA PRO A 519 -17.92 9.72 43.31
C PRO A 519 -18.81 10.96 43.10
N PHE A 520 -20.13 10.79 42.92
CA PHE A 520 -21.07 11.92 42.83
C PHE A 520 -21.11 12.72 44.12
N ALA A 521 -21.26 12.05 45.27
CA ALA A 521 -21.20 12.68 46.59
C ALA A 521 -19.86 13.41 46.77
N ALA A 522 -18.73 12.79 46.39
CA ALA A 522 -17.41 13.41 46.44
C ALA A 522 -17.35 14.71 45.61
N LEU A 523 -17.80 14.68 44.35
CA LEU A 523 -17.84 15.82 43.43
C LEU A 523 -18.67 17.01 43.95
N VAL A 524 -19.77 16.73 44.67
CA VAL A 524 -20.63 17.75 45.29
C VAL A 524 -19.96 18.40 46.51
N THR A 525 -18.99 17.73 47.17
CA THR A 525 -18.29 18.33 48.33
C THR A 525 -17.32 19.45 47.95
N ARG A 526 -17.15 20.43 48.86
CA ARG A 526 -16.15 21.51 48.72
C ARG A 526 -14.70 21.00 48.55
N ARG A 527 -14.38 19.76 48.97
CA ARG A 527 -13.04 19.14 48.77
C ARG A 527 -12.72 18.89 47.29
N TRP A 528 -13.73 18.72 46.43
CA TRP A 528 -13.57 18.47 45.00
C TRP A 528 -14.09 19.61 44.11
N ALA A 529 -15.05 20.42 44.58
CA ALA A 529 -15.63 21.49 43.78
C ALA A 529 -14.65 22.61 43.33
N GLY A 530 -13.48 22.76 43.96
CA GLY A 530 -12.57 23.91 43.75
C GLY A 530 -11.97 24.05 42.34
N ALA A 531 -11.44 25.24 42.04
CA ALA A 531 -10.88 25.62 40.74
C ALA A 531 -9.49 24.98 40.45
N GLY A 532 -9.47 23.66 40.24
CA GLY A 532 -8.31 22.89 39.80
C GLY A 532 -8.70 21.45 39.44
N GLY A 533 -7.74 20.63 39.03
CA GLY A 533 -7.92 19.19 38.83
C GLY A 533 -9.10 18.79 37.93
N TYR A 534 -9.07 19.24 36.66
CA TYR A 534 -10.15 18.95 35.70
C TYR A 534 -10.19 17.47 35.28
N VAL A 535 -9.03 16.82 35.18
CA VAL A 535 -8.92 15.42 34.74
C VAL A 535 -9.45 14.50 35.84
N GLU A 536 -9.07 14.78 37.08
CA GLU A 536 -9.43 14.01 38.27
C GLU A 536 -10.93 14.09 38.55
N ARG A 537 -11.53 15.30 38.43
CA ARG A 537 -13.00 15.46 38.42
C ARG A 537 -13.66 14.72 37.26
N GLY A 538 -13.06 14.76 36.08
CA GLY A 538 -13.50 13.98 34.92
C GLY A 538 -13.56 12.49 35.21
N CYS A 539 -12.50 11.90 35.77
CA CYS A 539 -12.45 10.48 36.12
C CYS A 539 -13.56 10.07 37.10
N LEU A 540 -13.79 10.86 38.16
CA LEU A 540 -14.90 10.60 39.09
C LEU A 540 -16.27 10.70 38.39
N ALA A 541 -16.49 11.75 37.60
CA ALA A 541 -17.79 12.01 36.98
C ALA A 541 -18.12 11.03 35.85
N PHE A 542 -17.15 10.65 35.02
CA PHE A 542 -17.35 9.60 34.02
C PHE A 542 -17.59 8.23 34.67
N ALA A 543 -16.92 7.91 35.78
CA ALA A 543 -17.20 6.70 36.54
C ALA A 543 -18.65 6.68 37.05
N SER A 544 -19.10 7.73 37.75
CA SER A 544 -20.43 7.75 38.36
C SER A 544 -21.59 8.03 37.40
N ALA A 545 -21.34 8.64 36.23
CA ALA A 545 -22.36 8.86 35.21
C ALA A 545 -22.50 7.67 34.24
N VAL A 546 -21.39 7.10 33.77
CA VAL A 546 -21.41 6.08 32.70
C VAL A 546 -21.57 4.66 33.28
N ALA A 547 -21.00 4.36 34.45
CA ALA A 547 -21.09 3.01 35.02
C ALA A 547 -22.54 2.52 35.22
N PRO A 548 -23.50 3.33 35.74
CA PRO A 548 -24.89 2.90 35.84
C PRO A 548 -25.53 2.54 34.49
N VAL A 549 -25.18 3.25 33.41
CA VAL A 549 -25.69 2.98 32.06
C VAL A 549 -25.08 1.68 31.50
N CYS A 550 -23.78 1.47 31.70
CA CYS A 550 -23.10 0.24 31.29
C CYS A 550 -23.50 -0.99 32.14
N LEU A 551 -23.76 -0.82 33.44
CA LEU A 551 -24.28 -1.87 34.32
C LEU A 551 -25.71 -2.28 33.93
N LEU A 552 -26.56 -1.30 33.58
CA LEU A 552 -27.89 -1.57 33.04
C LEU A 552 -27.81 -2.33 31.72
N LEU A 553 -27.00 -1.85 30.77
CA LEU A 553 -26.75 -2.54 29.49
C LEU A 553 -26.27 -3.99 29.71
N ALA A 554 -25.25 -4.19 30.55
CA ALA A 554 -24.73 -5.52 30.88
C ALA A 554 -25.81 -6.43 31.50
N THR A 555 -26.67 -5.88 32.37
CA THR A 555 -27.80 -6.62 32.94
C THR A 555 -28.84 -6.97 31.87
N THR A 556 -29.21 -6.04 30.98
CA THR A 556 -30.17 -6.33 29.88
C THR A 556 -29.69 -7.40 28.91
N LEU A 557 -28.38 -7.43 28.63
CA LEU A 557 -27.74 -8.46 27.82
C LEU A 557 -27.80 -9.82 28.53
N ARG A 558 -27.28 -9.90 29.76
CA ARG A 558 -27.11 -11.17 30.50
C ARG A 558 -28.40 -11.75 31.09
N VAL A 559 -29.48 -10.96 31.19
CA VAL A 559 -30.79 -11.40 31.70
C VAL A 559 -31.86 -11.55 30.60
N ASN A 560 -31.79 -10.76 29.52
CA ASN A 560 -32.88 -10.67 28.53
C ASN A 560 -32.39 -10.66 27.06
N GLY A 561 -31.12 -10.99 26.80
CA GLY A 561 -30.58 -11.10 25.43
C GLY A 561 -30.61 -9.80 24.61
N PHE A 562 -30.83 -8.66 25.27
CA PHE A 562 -31.20 -7.38 24.63
C PHE A 562 -32.55 -7.37 23.88
N GLU A 563 -33.42 -8.37 24.10
CA GLU A 563 -34.78 -8.37 23.57
C GLU A 563 -35.63 -7.22 24.15
N ARG A 564 -36.72 -6.89 23.44
CA ARG A 564 -37.65 -5.81 23.79
C ARG A 564 -38.26 -6.01 25.19
N SER A 565 -37.93 -5.13 26.12
CA SER A 565 -38.41 -5.21 27.51
C SER A 565 -38.89 -3.85 28.02
N PRO A 566 -40.21 -3.67 28.26
CA PRO A 566 -40.75 -2.39 28.73
C PRO A 566 -40.26 -2.05 30.15
N GLY A 567 -39.97 -3.05 30.99
CA GLY A 567 -39.42 -2.83 32.33
C GLY A 567 -38.00 -2.24 32.29
N PHE A 568 -37.12 -2.81 31.46
CA PHE A 568 -35.76 -2.26 31.30
C PHE A 568 -35.76 -0.95 30.52
N ALA A 569 -36.65 -0.75 29.54
CA ALA A 569 -36.82 0.53 28.85
C ALA A 569 -37.30 1.63 29.82
N ALA A 570 -38.23 1.33 30.73
CA ALA A 570 -38.68 2.26 31.77
C ALA A 570 -37.56 2.57 32.79
N LEU A 571 -36.75 1.58 33.18
CA LEU A 571 -35.59 1.80 34.05
C LEU A 571 -34.54 2.67 33.36
N ALA A 572 -34.26 2.43 32.07
CA ALA A 572 -33.39 3.27 31.26
C ALA A 572 -33.93 4.71 31.16
N ALA A 573 -35.24 4.91 30.96
CA ALA A 573 -35.87 6.23 30.94
C ALA A 573 -35.79 6.95 32.31
N LEU A 574 -35.96 6.22 33.42
CA LEU A 574 -35.76 6.76 34.77
C LEU A 574 -34.29 7.18 34.97
N LEU A 575 -33.34 6.38 34.49
CA LEU A 575 -31.91 6.68 34.52
C LEU A 575 -31.56 7.91 33.65
N VAL A 576 -32.20 8.10 32.49
CA VAL A 576 -32.10 9.33 31.68
C VAL A 576 -32.48 10.56 32.51
N VAL A 577 -33.65 10.52 33.17
CA VAL A 577 -34.12 11.63 34.02
C VAL A 577 -33.16 11.89 35.18
N ALA A 578 -32.73 10.84 35.88
CA ALA A 578 -31.77 10.97 36.98
C ALA A 578 -30.43 11.57 36.55
N LEU A 579 -29.88 11.16 35.40
CA LEU A 579 -28.62 11.66 34.87
C LEU A 579 -28.72 13.12 34.39
N PHE A 580 -29.83 13.53 33.76
CA PHE A 580 -30.05 14.94 33.39
C PHE A 580 -30.29 15.84 34.61
N LEU A 581 -31.02 15.38 35.63
CA LEU A 581 -31.17 16.12 36.90
C LEU A 581 -29.82 16.26 37.63
N ALA A 582 -29.02 15.20 37.68
CA ALA A 582 -27.66 15.24 38.23
C ALA A 582 -26.74 16.18 37.43
N SER A 583 -26.87 16.23 36.10
CA SER A 583 -26.16 17.21 35.26
C SER A 583 -26.50 18.65 35.63
N GLU A 584 -27.79 19.00 35.71
CA GLU A 584 -28.21 20.37 36.00
C GLU A 584 -27.97 20.77 37.46
N PHE A 585 -27.96 19.82 38.41
CA PHE A 585 -27.50 20.07 39.77
C PHE A 585 -25.99 20.33 39.81
N LEU A 586 -25.18 19.45 39.22
CA LEU A 586 -23.73 19.57 39.21
C LEU A 586 -23.26 20.81 38.43
N LEU A 587 -23.99 21.23 37.39
CA LEU A 587 -23.73 22.48 36.65
C LEU A 587 -23.82 23.71 37.56
N ARG A 588 -24.79 23.75 38.49
CA ARG A 588 -24.93 24.83 39.47
C ARG A 588 -23.73 24.87 40.41
N VAL A 589 -23.28 23.70 40.88
CA VAL A 589 -22.09 23.56 41.75
C VAL A 589 -20.82 23.99 41.01
N GLU A 590 -20.55 23.46 39.81
CA GLU A 590 -19.36 23.78 39.00
C GLU A 590 -19.28 25.27 38.65
N ARG A 591 -20.41 25.92 38.30
CA ARG A 591 -20.49 27.36 38.04
C ARG A 591 -20.29 28.21 39.29
N ALA A 592 -20.81 27.80 40.44
CA ALA A 592 -20.65 28.53 41.70
C ALA A 592 -19.20 28.45 42.23
N SER A 593 -18.48 27.37 41.93
CA SER A 593 -17.13 27.12 42.45
C SER A 593 -15.98 27.49 41.51
N THR A 594 -16.23 27.60 40.21
CA THR A 594 -15.17 27.78 39.20
C THR A 594 -15.29 29.11 38.46
N ARG A 595 -14.35 30.03 38.67
CA ARG A 595 -14.27 31.32 37.96
C ARG A 595 -13.51 31.28 36.62
N SER A 596 -12.99 30.12 36.19
CA SER A 596 -12.18 30.02 34.97
C SER A 596 -13.05 29.91 33.71
N ARG A 597 -12.58 30.52 32.60
CA ARG A 597 -13.24 30.43 31.26
C ARG A 597 -12.90 29.14 30.50
N ASN A 598 -12.24 28.16 31.13
CA ASN A 598 -11.83 26.92 30.46
C ASN A 598 -13.05 25.99 30.32
N PRO A 599 -13.39 25.47 29.12
CA PRO A 599 -14.55 24.59 28.95
C PRO A 599 -14.48 23.31 29.82
N LEU A 600 -13.29 22.83 30.15
CA LEU A 600 -13.07 21.68 31.04
C LEU A 600 -13.55 21.93 32.49
N ALA A 601 -13.88 23.17 32.87
CA ALA A 601 -14.50 23.50 34.16
C ALA A 601 -15.87 22.83 34.37
N LEU A 602 -16.58 22.49 33.29
CA LEU A 602 -17.93 21.91 33.30
C LEU A 602 -17.94 20.42 32.92
N ILE A 603 -16.78 19.74 33.03
CA ILE A 603 -16.60 18.35 32.59
C ILE A 603 -17.50 17.38 33.36
N GLY A 604 -17.81 17.65 34.64
CA GLY A 604 -18.64 16.79 35.47
C GLY A 604 -20.10 16.81 35.02
N SER A 605 -20.71 17.99 34.98
CA SER A 605 -22.10 18.11 34.51
C SER A 605 -22.27 17.66 33.05
N ALA A 606 -21.25 17.86 32.21
CA ALA A 606 -21.26 17.36 30.83
C ALA A 606 -21.16 15.83 30.72
N ALA A 607 -20.37 15.17 31.56
CA ALA A 607 -20.32 13.70 31.60
C ALA A 607 -21.69 13.10 31.97
N TYR A 608 -22.40 13.72 32.92
CA TYR A 608 -23.77 13.34 33.29
C TYR A 608 -24.78 13.53 32.15
N ALA A 609 -24.77 14.68 31.46
CA ALA A 609 -25.66 14.88 30.30
C ALA A 609 -25.29 13.96 29.11
N ALA A 610 -24.01 13.62 28.96
CA ALA A 610 -23.56 12.67 27.93
C ALA A 610 -24.05 11.25 28.23
N ALA A 611 -23.93 10.79 29.47
CA ALA A 611 -24.50 9.52 29.91
C ALA A 611 -26.03 9.50 29.77
N GLY A 612 -26.73 10.62 30.05
CA GLY A 612 -28.17 10.77 29.80
C GLY A 612 -28.54 10.61 28.32
N ALA A 613 -27.75 11.16 27.39
CA ALA A 613 -27.96 10.96 25.94
C ALA A 613 -27.72 9.50 25.49
N ILE A 614 -26.74 8.81 26.08
CA ILE A 614 -26.48 7.38 25.83
C ILE A 614 -27.62 6.52 26.40
N ALA A 615 -28.08 6.80 27.62
CA ALA A 615 -29.20 6.13 28.25
C ALA A 615 -30.52 6.34 27.49
N LEU A 616 -30.68 7.47 26.78
CA LEU A 616 -31.83 7.71 25.91
C LEU A 616 -31.80 6.82 24.67
N GLY A 617 -30.63 6.67 24.04
CA GLY A 617 -30.45 5.69 22.95
C GLY A 617 -30.72 4.25 23.39
N LEU A 618 -30.28 3.90 24.60
CA LEU A 618 -30.56 2.59 25.23
C LEU A 618 -32.05 2.39 25.51
N ALA A 619 -32.75 3.40 26.07
CA ALA A 619 -34.18 3.34 26.33
C ALA A 619 -35.01 3.15 25.05
N VAL A 620 -34.63 3.84 23.96
CA VAL A 620 -35.27 3.69 22.64
C VAL A 620 -34.99 2.30 22.05
N ALA A 621 -33.76 1.80 22.14
CA ALA A 621 -33.41 0.47 21.65
C ALA A 621 -34.18 -0.65 22.37
N LEU A 622 -34.35 -0.56 23.70
CA LEU A 622 -35.10 -1.54 24.52
C LEU A 622 -36.63 -1.45 24.34
N ALA A 623 -37.15 -0.34 23.82
CA ALA A 623 -38.59 -0.14 23.58
C ALA A 623 -39.05 -0.64 22.19
N LEU A 624 -38.15 -0.67 21.21
CA LEU A 624 -38.38 -1.08 19.82
C LEU A 624 -38.10 -2.59 19.63
N ARG A 625 -38.09 -3.08 18.38
CA ARG A 625 -37.98 -4.52 18.05
C ARG A 625 -36.50 -5.00 18.10
N GLU A 626 -36.29 -6.31 17.95
CA GLU A 626 -35.06 -7.07 18.28
C GLU A 626 -33.69 -6.49 17.85
N THR A 627 -33.57 -5.72 16.75
CA THR A 627 -32.26 -5.28 16.19
C THR A 627 -32.00 -3.76 16.21
N TRP A 628 -32.81 -2.97 16.92
CA TRP A 628 -32.89 -1.51 16.76
C TRP A 628 -31.76 -0.69 17.44
N LEU A 629 -30.68 -1.35 17.83
CA LEU A 629 -29.49 -0.77 18.48
C LEU A 629 -28.80 0.27 17.58
N VAL A 630 -28.81 0.09 16.25
CA VAL A 630 -28.32 1.08 15.26
C VAL A 630 -29.05 2.41 15.40
N VAL A 631 -30.38 2.37 15.54
CA VAL A 631 -31.22 3.57 15.71
C VAL A 631 -30.99 4.21 17.08
N GLY A 632 -30.86 3.40 18.14
CA GLY A 632 -30.51 3.87 19.47
C GLY A 632 -29.16 4.61 19.51
N PHE A 633 -28.12 4.06 18.88
CA PHE A 633 -26.83 4.73 18.74
C PHE A 633 -26.91 6.00 17.87
N ALA A 634 -27.67 6.00 16.77
CA ALA A 634 -27.84 7.19 15.94
C ALA A 634 -28.53 8.34 16.71
N ILE A 635 -29.56 8.04 17.52
CA ILE A 635 -30.25 8.99 18.39
C ILE A 635 -29.32 9.50 19.48
N ALA A 636 -28.58 8.63 20.17
CA ALA A 636 -27.60 9.05 21.19
C ALA A 636 -26.47 9.91 20.58
N ALA A 637 -26.00 9.56 19.39
CA ALA A 637 -25.00 10.33 18.66
C ALA A 637 -25.50 11.74 18.29
N ALA A 638 -26.74 11.86 17.81
CA ALA A 638 -27.40 13.14 17.55
C ALA A 638 -27.63 13.94 18.85
N GLY A 639 -28.05 13.29 19.93
CA GLY A 639 -28.18 13.90 21.25
C GLY A 639 -26.87 14.48 21.77
N LEU A 640 -25.75 13.75 21.65
CA LEU A 640 -24.42 14.26 21.99
C LEU A 640 -23.96 15.40 21.07
N ALA A 641 -24.31 15.40 19.79
CA ALA A 641 -24.00 16.49 18.86
C ALA A 641 -24.76 17.79 19.22
N ILE A 642 -26.04 17.67 19.58
CA ILE A 642 -26.86 18.79 20.08
C ILE A 642 -26.31 19.28 21.43
N LEU A 643 -25.97 18.37 22.34
CA LEU A 643 -25.37 18.70 23.63
C LEU A 643 -24.01 19.40 23.47
N ALA A 644 -23.18 19.01 22.51
CA ALA A 644 -21.89 19.65 22.21
C ALA A 644 -22.04 21.11 21.73
N ARG A 645 -23.21 21.48 21.18
CA ARG A 645 -23.56 22.87 20.84
C ARG A 645 -24.05 23.66 22.06
N ALA A 646 -24.71 23.01 23.03
CA ALA A 646 -25.20 23.63 24.27
C ALA A 646 -24.14 23.71 25.38
N ARG A 647 -23.19 22.77 25.41
CA ARG A 647 -22.07 22.65 26.34
C ARG A 647 -20.78 22.50 25.50
N PRO A 648 -20.00 23.57 25.23
CA PRO A 648 -18.91 23.55 24.23
C PRO A 648 -17.64 22.82 24.72
N LEU A 649 -17.75 21.49 24.84
CA LEU A 649 -16.67 20.59 25.22
C LEU A 649 -16.24 19.74 24.01
N PRO A 650 -14.96 19.78 23.59
CA PRO A 650 -14.47 19.01 22.43
C PRO A 650 -14.75 17.50 22.53
N LEU A 651 -14.71 16.95 23.75
CA LEU A 651 -14.96 15.54 24.03
C LEU A 651 -16.40 15.09 23.68
N LEU A 652 -17.40 15.97 23.77
CA LEU A 652 -18.77 15.62 23.38
C LEU A 652 -18.90 15.45 21.86
N ARG A 653 -18.12 16.22 21.08
CA ARG A 653 -18.05 16.07 19.61
C ARG A 653 -17.44 14.71 19.26
N THR A 654 -16.32 14.33 19.89
CA THR A 654 -15.70 13.03 19.61
C THR A 654 -16.54 11.85 20.09
N MET A 655 -17.15 11.91 21.28
CA MET A 655 -18.07 10.87 21.76
C MET A 655 -19.29 10.69 20.82
N SER A 656 -19.86 11.80 20.33
CA SER A 656 -20.93 11.78 19.33
C SER A 656 -20.51 11.02 18.06
N ALA A 657 -19.31 11.28 17.54
CA ALA A 657 -18.77 10.56 16.38
C ALA A 657 -18.45 9.08 16.69
N SER A 658 -17.96 8.75 17.89
CA SER A 658 -17.74 7.36 18.29
C SER A 658 -19.03 6.54 18.32
N LEU A 659 -20.14 7.11 18.81
CA LEU A 659 -21.45 6.44 18.76
C LEU A 659 -21.98 6.29 17.33
N ALA A 660 -21.72 7.27 16.47
CA ALA A 660 -22.07 7.17 15.05
C ALA A 660 -21.29 6.04 14.35
N THR A 661 -19.98 5.94 14.60
CA THR A 661 -19.15 4.80 14.16
C THR A 661 -19.65 3.47 14.75
N ALA A 662 -20.11 3.44 16.01
CA ALA A 662 -20.67 2.24 16.63
C ALA A 662 -22.01 1.81 16.00
N ALA A 663 -22.88 2.77 15.61
CA ALA A 663 -24.09 2.50 14.84
C ALA A 663 -23.76 1.84 13.49
N PHE A 664 -22.76 2.38 12.79
CA PHE A 664 -22.28 1.82 11.52
C PHE A 664 -21.68 0.43 11.69
N ALA A 665 -20.82 0.22 12.69
CA ALA A 665 -20.23 -1.09 12.98
C ALA A 665 -21.28 -2.15 13.34
N ARG A 666 -22.31 -1.78 14.14
CA ARG A 666 -23.42 -2.67 14.47
C ARG A 666 -24.32 -2.97 13.26
N TRP A 667 -24.47 -2.03 12.33
CA TRP A 667 -25.19 -2.24 11.08
C TRP A 667 -24.40 -3.13 10.10
N VAL A 668 -23.07 -2.95 10.01
CA VAL A 668 -22.19 -3.83 9.21
C VAL A 668 -22.20 -5.27 9.73
N TRP A 669 -22.33 -5.47 11.05
CA TRP A 669 -22.35 -6.81 11.63
C TRP A 669 -23.65 -7.58 11.33
N ASP A 670 -24.79 -6.92 11.52
CA ASP A 670 -26.13 -7.49 11.36
C ASP A 670 -27.07 -6.38 10.83
N PRO A 671 -27.21 -6.26 9.50
CA PRO A 671 -28.02 -5.23 8.85
C PRO A 671 -29.50 -5.65 8.81
N ILE A 672 -30.38 -4.74 9.19
CA ILE A 672 -31.83 -4.98 9.18
C ILE A 672 -32.32 -5.03 7.72
N LEU A 673 -32.58 -6.23 7.19
CA LEU A 673 -32.94 -6.48 5.78
C LEU A 673 -34.15 -7.44 5.60
N THR A 674 -34.62 -8.10 6.67
CA THR A 674 -35.83 -8.94 6.67
C THR A 674 -37.08 -8.15 7.06
N ASP A 675 -38.27 -8.70 6.82
CA ASP A 675 -39.55 -8.17 7.35
C ASP A 675 -39.83 -6.70 6.95
N MET A 676 -39.29 -6.17 5.84
CA MET A 676 -39.40 -4.72 5.54
C MET A 676 -40.85 -4.25 5.32
N GLY A 677 -41.77 -5.17 5.03
CA GLY A 677 -43.18 -4.89 4.74
C GLY A 677 -43.44 -4.68 3.25
N SER A 678 -44.66 -5.01 2.82
CA SER A 678 -45.03 -5.10 1.39
C SER A 678 -45.35 -3.77 0.71
N TRP A 679 -45.33 -2.64 1.43
CA TRP A 679 -45.70 -1.33 0.90
C TRP A 679 -44.50 -0.66 0.20
N PRO A 680 -44.64 -0.20 -1.06
CA PRO A 680 -43.50 0.24 -1.88
C PRO A 680 -42.89 1.60 -1.48
N LEU A 681 -43.47 2.30 -0.50
CA LEU A 681 -42.97 3.58 0.02
C LEU A 681 -43.11 3.74 1.55
N LEU A 682 -44.06 3.05 2.19
CA LEU A 682 -44.34 3.15 3.63
C LEU A 682 -43.99 1.85 4.34
N ASN A 683 -42.70 1.64 4.57
CA ASN A 683 -42.11 0.37 4.99
C ASN A 683 -41.04 0.60 6.09
N TRP A 684 -40.48 -0.50 6.63
CA TRP A 684 -39.51 -0.43 7.71
C TRP A 684 -38.12 0.10 7.29
N LEU A 685 -37.83 0.31 5.99
CA LEU A 685 -36.60 1.02 5.56
C LEU A 685 -36.59 2.47 6.05
N ILE A 686 -37.75 3.12 6.20
CA ILE A 686 -37.82 4.49 6.72
C ILE A 686 -37.21 4.57 8.14
N PRO A 687 -37.72 3.85 9.15
CA PRO A 687 -37.13 3.91 10.49
C PRO A 687 -35.80 3.14 10.63
N ALA A 688 -35.49 2.15 9.78
CA ALA A 688 -34.23 1.41 9.85
C ALA A 688 -33.04 2.13 9.15
N TYR A 689 -33.28 2.92 8.10
CA TYR A 689 -32.24 3.62 7.32
C TYR A 689 -32.43 5.13 7.25
N ALA A 690 -33.63 5.62 6.90
CA ALA A 690 -33.86 7.06 6.76
C ALA A 690 -33.82 7.79 8.11
N LEU A 691 -34.30 7.19 9.22
CA LEU A 691 -34.19 7.76 10.55
C LEU A 691 -32.73 7.89 11.04
N PRO A 692 -31.86 6.87 10.93
CA PRO A 692 -30.42 7.05 11.12
C PRO A 692 -29.81 8.13 10.20
N ALA A 693 -30.17 8.17 8.92
CA ALA A 693 -29.69 9.22 8.00
C ALA A 693 -30.05 10.63 8.51
N VAL A 694 -31.30 10.85 8.95
CA VAL A 694 -31.77 12.09 9.55
C VAL A 694 -31.04 12.40 10.87
N CYS A 695 -30.83 11.41 11.75
CA CYS A 695 -30.07 11.60 12.99
C CYS A 695 -28.63 12.08 12.72
N PHE A 696 -27.92 11.47 11.76
CA PHE A 696 -26.57 11.90 11.39
C PHE A 696 -26.58 13.26 10.66
N TRP A 697 -27.63 13.57 9.90
CA TRP A 697 -27.81 14.89 9.29
C TRP A 697 -28.02 15.98 10.35
N VAL A 698 -28.89 15.74 11.33
CA VAL A 698 -29.12 16.61 12.50
C VAL A 698 -27.84 16.77 13.31
N ALA A 699 -27.06 15.71 13.50
CA ALA A 699 -25.76 15.78 14.18
C ALA A 699 -24.75 16.65 13.41
N ALA A 700 -24.61 16.44 12.09
CA ALA A 700 -23.74 17.27 11.24
C ALA A 700 -24.16 18.76 11.23
N LEU A 701 -25.47 19.04 11.30
CA LEU A 701 -26.01 20.40 11.44
C LEU A 701 -25.80 21.00 12.85
N ALA A 702 -25.94 20.20 13.91
CA ALA A 702 -25.70 20.65 15.28
C ALA A 702 -24.21 20.99 15.52
N LEU A 703 -23.31 20.22 14.91
CA LEU A 703 -21.86 20.39 14.97
C LEU A 703 -21.31 21.53 14.07
N ARG A 704 -22.18 22.33 13.43
CA ARG A 704 -21.79 23.48 12.58
C ARG A 704 -20.94 24.51 13.32
N GLY A 705 -20.04 25.17 12.58
CA GLY A 705 -19.10 26.19 13.09
C GLY A 705 -17.63 25.80 12.90
N THR A 706 -17.29 24.52 13.00
CA THR A 706 -15.96 23.97 12.66
C THR A 706 -16.06 22.92 11.54
N GLN A 707 -14.93 22.67 10.88
CA GLN A 707 -14.72 21.51 10.00
C GLN A 707 -13.73 20.58 10.71
N ASP A 708 -14.25 19.55 11.38
CA ASP A 708 -13.45 18.62 12.18
C ASP A 708 -13.85 17.15 11.95
N ARG A 709 -12.97 16.22 12.36
CA ARG A 709 -13.17 14.77 12.18
C ARG A 709 -14.56 14.30 12.67
N PRO A 710 -15.08 14.75 13.84
CA PRO A 710 -16.43 14.38 14.27
C PRO A 710 -17.54 14.74 13.29
N LYS A 711 -17.55 15.98 12.77
CA LYS A 711 -18.54 16.42 11.79
C LYS A 711 -18.41 15.65 10.47
N MET A 712 -17.18 15.31 10.06
CA MET A 712 -16.94 14.49 8.86
C MET A 712 -17.51 13.08 8.98
N VAL A 713 -17.41 12.43 10.15
CA VAL A 713 -18.01 11.11 10.41
C VAL A 713 -19.54 11.17 10.24
N HIS A 714 -20.19 12.17 10.84
CA HIS A 714 -21.63 12.37 10.69
C HIS A 714 -22.05 12.65 9.25
N GLN A 715 -21.30 13.45 8.50
CA GLN A 715 -21.56 13.67 7.07
C GLN A 715 -21.40 12.38 6.24
N ALA A 716 -20.43 11.53 6.57
CA ALA A 716 -20.18 10.29 5.85
C ALA A 716 -21.31 9.28 6.08
N LEU A 717 -21.76 9.16 7.33
CA LEU A 717 -22.85 8.25 7.70
C LEU A 717 -24.22 8.78 7.26
N ALA A 718 -24.45 10.09 7.29
CA ALA A 718 -25.63 10.68 6.68
C ALA A 718 -25.69 10.36 5.17
N ALA A 719 -24.60 10.56 4.42
CA ALA A 719 -24.51 10.20 3.01
C ALA A 719 -24.72 8.68 2.78
N PHE A 720 -24.07 7.83 3.59
CA PHE A 720 -24.18 6.38 3.51
C PHE A 720 -25.62 5.89 3.70
N PHE A 721 -26.25 6.23 4.83
CA PHE A 721 -27.61 5.77 5.13
C PHE A 721 -28.65 6.37 4.17
N THR A 722 -28.39 7.55 3.59
CA THR A 722 -29.22 8.12 2.51
C THR A 722 -29.10 7.30 1.22
N ALA A 723 -27.88 6.95 0.79
CA ALA A 723 -27.65 6.13 -0.39
C ALA A 723 -28.21 4.71 -0.21
N ALA A 724 -27.97 4.10 0.95
CA ALA A 724 -28.51 2.78 1.29
C ALA A 724 -30.05 2.78 1.29
N PHE A 725 -30.70 3.78 1.89
CA PHE A 725 -32.16 3.92 1.85
C PHE A 725 -32.68 3.98 0.40
N VAL A 726 -32.11 4.84 -0.46
CA VAL A 726 -32.58 4.99 -1.85
C VAL A 726 -32.36 3.71 -2.67
N LEU A 727 -31.18 3.07 -2.56
CA LEU A 727 -30.87 1.87 -3.34
C LEU A 727 -31.67 0.65 -2.86
N LEU A 728 -31.84 0.46 -1.54
CA LEU A 728 -32.69 -0.59 -0.99
C LEU A 728 -34.17 -0.35 -1.31
N GLN A 729 -34.62 0.91 -1.38
CA GLN A 729 -36.01 1.22 -1.75
C GLN A 729 -36.32 0.87 -3.21
N VAL A 730 -35.35 1.05 -4.12
CA VAL A 730 -35.45 0.56 -5.51
C VAL A 730 -35.43 -0.97 -5.53
N HIS A 731 -34.49 -1.62 -4.84
CA HIS A 731 -34.40 -3.09 -4.77
C HIS A 731 -35.70 -3.74 -4.26
N GLN A 732 -36.29 -3.19 -3.18
CA GLN A 732 -37.56 -3.65 -2.61
C GLN A 732 -38.73 -3.58 -3.60
N LEU A 733 -38.73 -2.61 -4.52
CA LEU A 733 -39.79 -2.45 -5.53
C LEU A 733 -39.84 -3.60 -6.53
N PHE A 734 -38.69 -4.23 -6.83
CA PHE A 734 -38.57 -5.34 -7.78
C PHE A 734 -38.51 -6.72 -7.10
N VAL A 735 -37.87 -6.81 -5.92
CA VAL A 735 -37.62 -8.08 -5.22
C VAL A 735 -38.64 -8.39 -4.10
N GLY A 736 -39.25 -7.38 -3.49
CA GLY A 736 -40.24 -7.53 -2.41
C GLY A 736 -39.67 -7.25 -1.00
N PRO A 737 -40.36 -7.68 0.07
CA PRO A 737 -40.11 -7.23 1.45
C PRO A 737 -38.88 -7.85 2.16
N ASP A 738 -38.29 -8.90 1.59
CA ASP A 738 -37.07 -9.54 2.11
C ASP A 738 -35.88 -9.15 1.22
N LEU A 739 -34.98 -8.34 1.77
CA LEU A 739 -33.80 -7.79 1.07
C LEU A 739 -32.52 -8.53 1.47
N THR A 740 -32.64 -9.71 2.07
CA THR A 740 -31.50 -10.56 2.44
C THR A 740 -30.92 -11.25 1.19
N PRO A 741 -29.59 -11.20 0.97
CA PRO A 741 -28.96 -11.81 -0.19
C PRO A 741 -28.85 -13.34 -0.05
N ASP A 742 -29.98 -14.03 -0.17
CA ASP A 742 -30.04 -15.50 -0.26
C ASP A 742 -29.68 -15.98 -1.67
N LEU A 743 -28.62 -16.78 -1.77
CA LEU A 743 -28.14 -17.36 -3.02
C LEU A 743 -29.19 -18.23 -3.75
N ALA A 744 -30.14 -18.85 -3.04
CA ALA A 744 -31.20 -19.65 -3.64
C ALA A 744 -32.32 -18.77 -4.23
N ARG A 745 -32.84 -17.79 -3.47
CA ARG A 745 -33.76 -16.77 -4.01
C ARG A 745 -33.13 -15.96 -5.15
N ILE A 746 -31.85 -15.61 -5.05
CA ILE A 746 -31.07 -15.00 -6.14
C ILE A 746 -31.07 -15.92 -7.35
N ALA A 747 -30.63 -17.18 -7.22
CA ALA A 747 -30.61 -18.11 -8.35
C ALA A 747 -32.00 -18.27 -9.01
N GLY A 748 -33.08 -18.34 -8.23
CA GLY A 748 -34.44 -18.40 -8.75
C GLY A 748 -34.91 -17.11 -9.45
N HIS A 749 -34.69 -15.95 -8.83
CA HIS A 749 -35.07 -14.63 -9.37
C HIS A 749 -34.26 -14.28 -10.64
N TYR A 750 -33.04 -14.81 -10.78
CA TYR A 750 -32.17 -14.63 -11.94
C TYR A 750 -32.41 -15.72 -13.03
N ALA A 751 -33.19 -16.77 -12.74
CA ALA A 751 -33.48 -17.89 -13.66
C ALA A 751 -34.85 -17.81 -14.37
N GLN A 752 -35.76 -16.94 -13.95
CA GLN A 752 -37.02 -16.63 -14.66
C GLN A 752 -37.10 -15.13 -15.01
N PRO A 753 -38.00 -14.71 -15.91
CA PRO A 753 -37.68 -13.88 -17.07
C PRO A 753 -36.83 -12.64 -16.73
N ARG A 754 -35.57 -12.71 -17.17
CA ARG A 754 -34.48 -11.76 -16.84
C ARG A 754 -34.74 -10.31 -17.28
N ASN A 755 -35.82 -10.06 -17.99
CA ASN A 755 -36.41 -8.74 -18.27
C ASN A 755 -36.58 -7.90 -16.99
N ARG A 756 -37.14 -8.46 -15.90
CA ARG A 756 -37.35 -7.70 -14.65
C ARG A 756 -36.05 -7.29 -13.96
N LEU A 757 -35.04 -8.17 -13.96
CA LEU A 757 -33.71 -7.88 -13.45
C LEU A 757 -33.00 -6.79 -14.28
N PHE A 758 -33.19 -6.82 -15.60
CA PHE A 758 -32.71 -5.77 -16.50
C PHE A 758 -33.39 -4.41 -16.25
N GLU A 759 -34.70 -4.41 -15.99
CA GLU A 759 -35.45 -3.21 -15.57
C GLU A 759 -34.99 -2.68 -14.20
N GLU A 760 -34.77 -3.56 -13.21
CA GLU A 760 -34.21 -3.22 -11.90
C GLU A 760 -32.83 -2.56 -12.03
N VAL A 761 -31.90 -3.19 -12.75
CA VAL A 761 -30.54 -2.66 -12.92
C VAL A 761 -30.56 -1.34 -13.69
N ALA A 762 -31.44 -1.16 -14.69
CA ALA A 762 -31.63 0.13 -15.34
C ALA A 762 -32.13 1.22 -14.37
N CYS A 763 -33.06 0.89 -13.46
CA CYS A 763 -33.50 1.81 -12.40
C CYS A 763 -32.39 2.11 -11.39
N LEU A 764 -31.60 1.12 -10.98
CA LEU A 764 -30.46 1.29 -10.06
C LEU A 764 -29.33 2.14 -10.69
N VAL A 765 -29.08 2.01 -12.00
CA VAL A 765 -28.16 2.87 -12.75
C VAL A 765 -28.61 4.35 -12.67
N ILE A 766 -29.90 4.62 -12.91
CA ILE A 766 -30.44 5.98 -12.83
C ILE A 766 -30.42 6.51 -11.39
N ALA A 767 -30.78 5.68 -10.39
CA ALA A 767 -30.76 6.06 -8.98
C ALA A 767 -29.33 6.35 -8.46
N ALA A 768 -28.34 5.54 -8.84
CA ALA A 768 -26.94 5.80 -8.53
C ALA A 768 -26.44 7.10 -9.19
N GLY A 769 -26.87 7.38 -10.43
CA GLY A 769 -26.54 8.63 -11.12
C GLY A 769 -27.12 9.87 -10.45
N LEU A 770 -28.39 9.79 -10.00
CA LEU A 770 -29.05 10.85 -9.23
C LEU A 770 -28.38 11.09 -7.87
N LEU A 771 -28.00 10.03 -7.15
CA LEU A 771 -27.20 10.12 -5.91
C LEU A 771 -25.84 10.78 -6.17
N GLY A 772 -25.15 10.43 -7.25
CA GLY A 772 -23.90 11.06 -7.68
C GLY A 772 -24.04 12.57 -7.90
N ALA A 773 -25.02 12.98 -8.68
CA ALA A 773 -25.33 14.38 -8.93
C ALA A 773 -25.73 15.14 -7.65
N GLY A 774 -26.55 14.54 -6.79
CA GLY A 774 -26.97 15.12 -5.51
C GLY A 774 -25.81 15.34 -4.54
N PHE A 775 -24.97 14.32 -4.33
CA PHE A 775 -23.78 14.44 -3.48
C PHE A 775 -22.72 15.38 -4.07
N GLN A 776 -22.58 15.47 -5.40
CA GLN A 776 -21.75 16.49 -6.06
C GLN A 776 -22.26 17.91 -5.71
N ARG A 777 -23.56 18.17 -5.84
CA ARG A 777 -24.19 19.48 -5.54
C ARG A 777 -23.97 19.87 -4.07
N LEU A 778 -24.18 18.93 -3.14
CA LEU A 778 -23.93 19.10 -1.71
C LEU A 778 -22.43 19.31 -1.39
N GLY A 779 -21.53 18.58 -2.07
CA GLY A 779 -20.09 18.73 -1.93
C GLY A 779 -19.58 20.10 -2.36
N ARG A 780 -20.12 20.66 -3.46
CA ARG A 780 -19.90 22.03 -3.90
C ARG A 780 -20.46 23.04 -2.89
N GLY A 781 -21.78 23.05 -2.68
CA GLY A 781 -22.47 24.10 -1.92
C GLY A 781 -22.12 24.16 -0.44
N ALA A 782 -21.72 23.04 0.18
CA ALA A 782 -21.37 22.99 1.59
C ALA A 782 -19.85 22.83 1.86
N GLY A 783 -19.01 22.84 0.82
CA GLY A 783 -17.55 22.82 0.92
C GLY A 783 -16.93 21.56 1.56
N ASN A 784 -17.64 20.42 1.57
CA ASN A 784 -17.24 19.23 2.31
C ASN A 784 -16.64 18.15 1.39
N ALA A 785 -15.39 17.77 1.66
CA ALA A 785 -14.71 16.68 0.94
C ALA A 785 -15.47 15.34 1.00
N VAL A 786 -16.21 15.09 2.08
CA VAL A 786 -16.98 13.85 2.31
C VAL A 786 -18.07 13.65 1.26
N PHE A 787 -18.94 14.65 1.03
CA PHE A 787 -19.98 14.54 0.00
C PHE A 787 -19.38 14.48 -1.42
N ARG A 788 -18.22 15.11 -1.67
CA ARG A 788 -17.48 14.94 -2.93
C ARG A 788 -16.98 13.50 -3.13
N ILE A 789 -16.52 12.83 -2.08
CA ILE A 789 -16.16 11.40 -2.12
C ILE A 789 -17.40 10.52 -2.32
N ALA A 790 -18.53 10.82 -1.65
CA ALA A 790 -19.78 10.09 -1.85
C ALA A 790 -20.32 10.23 -3.29
N GLY A 791 -20.21 11.41 -3.91
CA GLY A 791 -20.55 11.62 -5.31
C GLY A 791 -19.66 10.81 -6.27
N LEU A 792 -18.35 10.80 -6.03
CA LEU A 792 -17.41 9.93 -6.76
C LEU A 792 -17.74 8.44 -6.59
N ALA A 793 -18.13 8.02 -5.39
CA ALA A 793 -18.49 6.63 -5.12
C ALA A 793 -19.78 6.20 -5.83
N ALA A 794 -20.81 7.05 -5.83
CA ALA A 794 -22.04 6.82 -6.57
C ALA A 794 -21.83 6.86 -8.10
N ALA A 795 -20.92 7.70 -8.60
CA ALA A 795 -20.51 7.68 -10.01
C ALA A 795 -19.78 6.38 -10.40
N ALA A 796 -18.86 5.89 -9.55
CA ALA A 796 -18.20 4.60 -9.77
C ALA A 796 -19.20 3.42 -9.74
N LEU A 797 -20.19 3.47 -8.85
CA LEU A 797 -21.30 2.51 -8.83
C LEU A 797 -22.15 2.60 -10.11
N THR A 798 -22.41 3.80 -10.62
CA THR A 798 -23.14 4.00 -11.88
C THR A 798 -22.38 3.38 -13.06
N ILE A 799 -21.05 3.57 -13.12
CA ILE A 799 -20.17 2.92 -14.11
C ILE A 799 -20.25 1.39 -13.99
N LEU A 800 -20.16 0.85 -12.76
CA LEU A 800 -20.18 -0.59 -12.51
C LEU A 800 -21.50 -1.25 -12.92
N LEU A 801 -22.63 -0.64 -12.59
CA LEU A 801 -23.96 -1.14 -12.96
C LEU A 801 -24.25 -0.96 -14.45
N ALA A 802 -23.81 0.14 -15.07
CA ALA A 802 -23.99 0.37 -16.50
C ALA A 802 -23.13 -0.59 -17.35
N ILE A 803 -21.83 -0.66 -17.09
CA ILE A 803 -20.89 -1.43 -17.92
C ILE A 803 -20.89 -2.92 -17.51
N GLY A 804 -20.75 -3.22 -16.22
CA GLY A 804 -20.73 -4.62 -15.74
C GLY A 804 -22.12 -5.26 -15.76
N GLY A 805 -23.14 -4.53 -15.30
CA GLY A 805 -24.54 -4.99 -15.33
C GLY A 805 -25.12 -5.00 -16.74
N LEU A 806 -25.56 -3.83 -17.24
CA LEU A 806 -26.30 -3.75 -18.51
C LEU A 806 -25.45 -4.18 -19.72
N CYS A 807 -24.21 -3.70 -19.85
CA CYS A 807 -23.43 -3.93 -21.07
C CYS A 807 -22.76 -5.32 -21.17
N ALA A 808 -22.63 -6.04 -20.05
CA ALA A 808 -22.03 -7.38 -20.01
C ALA A 808 -23.00 -8.44 -19.47
N LEU A 809 -23.23 -8.48 -18.15
CA LEU A 809 -23.97 -9.57 -17.47
C LEU A 809 -25.45 -9.71 -17.88
N LEU A 810 -26.07 -8.64 -18.35
CA LEU A 810 -27.48 -8.59 -18.78
C LEU A 810 -27.64 -8.20 -20.26
N ASN A 811 -26.57 -8.32 -21.05
CA ASN A 811 -26.57 -8.00 -22.47
C ASN A 811 -27.10 -9.18 -23.31
N PRO A 812 -28.24 -9.03 -24.02
CA PRO A 812 -28.85 -10.13 -24.78
C PRO A 812 -27.93 -10.79 -25.82
N LEU A 813 -26.87 -10.10 -26.28
CA LEU A 813 -25.86 -10.66 -27.18
C LEU A 813 -25.05 -11.81 -26.56
N PHE A 814 -24.64 -11.67 -25.30
CA PHE A 814 -23.87 -12.70 -24.59
C PHE A 814 -24.78 -13.69 -23.85
N ASP A 815 -26.02 -13.29 -23.61
CA ASP A 815 -26.92 -13.91 -22.65
C ASP A 815 -27.97 -14.84 -23.28
N GLY A 816 -28.10 -14.84 -24.61
CA GLY A 816 -29.03 -15.70 -25.36
C GLY A 816 -30.51 -15.39 -25.16
N THR A 817 -30.86 -14.37 -24.37
CA THR A 817 -32.26 -13.98 -24.12
C THR A 817 -32.90 -13.38 -25.37
N THR A 818 -34.03 -13.93 -25.83
CA THR A 818 -34.76 -13.44 -27.01
C THR A 818 -35.18 -11.99 -26.83
N VAL A 819 -34.92 -11.15 -27.84
CA VAL A 819 -35.35 -9.75 -27.87
C VAL A 819 -36.62 -9.66 -28.71
N ASP A 820 -37.75 -9.88 -28.05
CA ASP A 820 -39.05 -9.93 -28.70
C ASP A 820 -39.60 -8.52 -28.98
N GLY A 821 -40.27 -8.35 -30.13
CA GLY A 821 -40.84 -7.07 -30.59
C GLY A 821 -40.14 -6.50 -31.84
N TRP A 822 -40.49 -5.26 -32.20
CA TRP A 822 -39.85 -4.53 -33.31
C TRP A 822 -38.40 -4.17 -32.97
N PRO A 823 -37.47 -4.07 -33.95
CA PRO A 823 -36.04 -3.86 -33.67
C PRO A 823 -35.70 -2.64 -32.81
N VAL A 824 -36.50 -1.57 -32.89
CA VAL A 824 -36.32 -0.34 -32.10
C VAL A 824 -37.20 -0.30 -30.84
N LEU A 825 -38.44 -0.80 -30.94
CA LEU A 825 -39.46 -0.73 -29.87
C LEU A 825 -39.49 -2.04 -29.07
N ASN A 826 -38.40 -2.32 -28.38
CA ASN A 826 -38.21 -3.46 -27.49
C ASN A 826 -37.31 -3.07 -26.29
N ARG A 827 -36.91 -4.02 -25.43
CA ARG A 827 -36.08 -3.75 -24.23
C ARG A 827 -34.71 -3.10 -24.50
N LEU A 828 -34.18 -3.17 -25.72
CA LEU A 828 -32.96 -2.46 -26.13
C LEU A 828 -33.12 -0.93 -26.03
N LEU A 829 -34.35 -0.41 -26.13
CA LEU A 829 -34.67 1.00 -25.92
C LEU A 829 -34.28 1.47 -24.51
N CYS A 830 -34.26 0.59 -23.49
CA CYS A 830 -33.87 0.96 -22.13
C CYS A 830 -32.39 1.34 -22.03
N TYR A 831 -31.50 0.82 -22.89
CA TYR A 831 -30.11 1.30 -22.98
C TYR A 831 -30.08 2.76 -23.43
N VAL A 832 -30.90 3.10 -24.44
CA VAL A 832 -30.99 4.46 -24.97
C VAL A 832 -31.64 5.41 -23.96
N VAL A 833 -32.69 4.99 -23.26
CA VAL A 833 -33.38 5.80 -22.23
C VAL A 833 -32.51 6.02 -21.00
N ALA A 834 -31.90 4.97 -20.44
CA ALA A 834 -30.97 5.11 -19.30
C ALA A 834 -29.72 5.91 -19.71
N GLY A 835 -29.19 5.67 -20.91
CA GLY A 835 -28.07 6.41 -21.46
C GLY A 835 -28.38 7.90 -21.66
N ALA A 836 -29.56 8.24 -22.20
CA ALA A 836 -30.02 9.62 -22.33
C ALA A 836 -30.24 10.29 -20.96
N ALA A 837 -30.80 9.58 -19.98
CA ALA A 837 -30.98 10.09 -18.62
C ALA A 837 -29.63 10.41 -17.95
N LEU A 838 -28.64 9.51 -18.03
CA LEU A 838 -27.29 9.76 -17.53
C LEU A 838 -26.58 10.88 -18.30
N GLY A 839 -26.73 10.94 -19.63
CA GLY A 839 -26.17 12.01 -20.46
C GLY A 839 -26.75 13.38 -20.10
N ALA A 840 -28.07 13.47 -19.87
CA ALA A 840 -28.73 14.69 -19.43
C ALA A 840 -28.30 15.12 -18.02
N LEU A 841 -28.14 14.17 -17.08
CA LEU A 841 -27.60 14.44 -15.74
C LEU A 841 -26.13 14.88 -15.79
N GLY A 842 -25.30 14.26 -16.64
CA GLY A 842 -23.92 14.67 -16.90
C GLY A 842 -23.82 16.09 -17.46
N PHE A 843 -24.64 16.41 -18.45
CA PHE A 843 -24.72 17.75 -19.04
C PHE A 843 -25.24 18.82 -18.07
N ALA A 844 -26.25 18.50 -17.26
CA ALA A 844 -26.76 19.41 -16.23
C ALA A 844 -25.72 19.67 -15.14
N THR A 845 -24.96 18.64 -14.73
CA THR A 845 -23.94 18.76 -13.67
C THR A 845 -22.60 19.33 -14.15
N SER A 846 -22.32 19.31 -15.47
CA SER A 846 -21.15 19.95 -16.09
C SER A 846 -21.36 21.43 -16.43
N ARG A 847 -22.61 21.85 -16.69
CA ARG A 847 -22.98 23.28 -16.77
C ARG A 847 -22.65 24.08 -15.50
N GLU A 848 -22.70 23.41 -14.34
CA GLU A 848 -22.24 23.95 -13.06
C GLU A 848 -20.70 23.83 -12.85
N GLY A 849 -19.94 23.72 -13.95
CA GLY A 849 -18.49 23.52 -13.99
C GLY A 849 -18.09 22.04 -14.12
N GLY A 850 -16.87 21.81 -14.64
CA GLY A 850 -16.30 20.47 -14.81
C GLY A 850 -16.29 19.64 -13.51
N SER A 851 -16.54 18.34 -13.63
CA SER A 851 -16.59 17.40 -12.50
C SER A 851 -16.33 15.98 -12.99
N PRO A 852 -15.49 15.17 -12.29
CA PRO A 852 -15.29 13.76 -12.62
C PRO A 852 -16.57 12.92 -12.52
N VAL A 853 -17.57 13.39 -11.76
CA VAL A 853 -18.90 12.75 -11.66
C VAL A 853 -19.75 13.11 -12.88
N ALA A 854 -19.75 14.39 -13.30
CA ALA A 854 -20.45 14.82 -14.51
C ALA A 854 -19.87 14.16 -15.78
N ASP A 855 -18.53 14.06 -15.83
CA ASP A 855 -17.77 13.27 -16.81
C ASP A 855 -18.24 11.80 -16.80
N ALA A 856 -18.22 11.11 -15.64
CA ALA A 856 -18.61 9.71 -15.53
C ALA A 856 -20.04 9.42 -16.02
N LEU A 857 -21.01 10.26 -15.64
CA LEU A 857 -22.39 10.16 -16.10
C LEU A 857 -22.49 10.32 -17.63
N SER A 858 -21.72 11.26 -18.19
CA SER A 858 -21.64 11.48 -19.64
C SER A 858 -21.01 10.28 -20.38
N ALA A 859 -19.99 9.63 -19.81
CA ALA A 859 -19.38 8.44 -20.38
C ALA A 859 -20.36 7.26 -20.45
N CYS A 860 -21.03 6.96 -19.34
CA CYS A 860 -22.05 5.92 -19.29
C CYS A 860 -23.20 6.21 -20.26
N GLY A 861 -23.60 7.49 -20.37
CA GLY A 861 -24.62 7.93 -21.31
C GLY A 861 -24.26 7.62 -22.76
N ALA A 862 -23.10 8.10 -23.22
CA ALA A 862 -22.62 7.87 -24.59
C ALA A 862 -22.41 6.38 -24.90
N PHE A 863 -21.89 5.60 -23.93
CA PHE A 863 -21.64 4.17 -24.12
C PHE A 863 -22.92 3.35 -24.22
N LEU A 864 -23.90 3.56 -23.33
CA LEU A 864 -25.19 2.86 -23.35
C LEU A 864 -25.96 3.16 -24.64
N VAL A 865 -26.03 4.41 -25.09
CA VAL A 865 -26.68 4.78 -26.36
C VAL A 865 -25.99 4.11 -27.55
N SER A 866 -24.66 4.12 -27.60
CA SER A 866 -23.89 3.51 -28.69
C SER A 866 -24.07 1.99 -28.76
N LEU A 867 -24.00 1.30 -27.62
CA LEU A 867 -24.24 -0.13 -27.54
C LEU A 867 -25.68 -0.49 -27.94
N GLY A 868 -26.67 0.27 -27.46
CA GLY A 868 -28.07 0.10 -27.84
C GLY A 868 -28.26 0.14 -29.36
N LEU A 869 -27.67 1.13 -30.05
CA LEU A 869 -27.74 1.26 -31.51
C LEU A 869 -27.05 0.12 -32.27
N VAL A 870 -25.93 -0.40 -31.77
CA VAL A 870 -25.28 -1.60 -32.36
C VAL A 870 -26.14 -2.86 -32.17
N LEU A 871 -26.73 -3.06 -30.98
CA LEU A 871 -27.62 -4.20 -30.73
C LEU A 871 -28.92 -4.13 -31.56
N ILE A 872 -29.49 -2.93 -31.75
CA ILE A 872 -30.64 -2.67 -32.63
C ILE A 872 -30.28 -2.96 -34.09
N THR A 873 -29.09 -2.54 -34.54
CA THR A 873 -28.60 -2.85 -35.90
C THR A 873 -28.48 -4.36 -36.10
N ARG A 874 -27.90 -5.07 -35.14
CA ARG A 874 -27.72 -6.53 -35.19
C ARG A 874 -29.05 -7.29 -35.16
N HIS A 875 -30.03 -6.83 -34.36
CA HIS A 875 -31.40 -7.36 -34.38
C HIS A 875 -32.03 -7.27 -35.78
N GLY A 876 -31.75 -6.20 -36.52
CA GLY A 876 -32.21 -6.02 -37.91
C GLY A 876 -31.64 -7.02 -38.93
N PHE A 877 -30.49 -7.66 -38.66
CA PHE A 877 -29.86 -8.65 -39.55
C PHE A 877 -29.94 -10.10 -39.03
N ALA A 878 -29.88 -10.32 -37.71
CA ALA A 878 -29.91 -11.63 -37.07
C ALA A 878 -31.31 -12.02 -36.51
N GLY A 879 -32.22 -11.05 -36.36
CA GLY A 879 -33.55 -11.24 -35.79
C GLY A 879 -33.58 -11.23 -34.24
N PRO A 880 -34.65 -11.77 -33.62
CA PRO A 880 -34.85 -11.76 -32.17
C PRO A 880 -33.78 -12.48 -31.34
N GLN A 881 -32.98 -13.34 -31.96
CA GLN A 881 -31.90 -14.10 -31.34
C GLN A 881 -30.56 -13.58 -31.88
N LEU A 882 -29.83 -12.79 -31.08
CA LEU A 882 -28.66 -12.02 -31.52
C LEU A 882 -27.39 -12.85 -31.76
N SER A 883 -27.52 -14.15 -32.04
CA SER A 883 -26.42 -15.07 -32.40
C SER A 883 -25.79 -14.71 -33.75
N PRO A 884 -24.50 -15.02 -33.99
CA PRO A 884 -23.87 -14.83 -35.30
C PRO A 884 -24.58 -15.63 -36.40
N VAL A 885 -24.54 -15.14 -37.65
CA VAL A 885 -25.09 -15.85 -38.81
C VAL A 885 -23.97 -16.51 -39.61
N ASP A 886 -24.04 -17.84 -39.75
CA ASP A 886 -23.00 -18.66 -40.40
C ASP A 886 -22.97 -18.56 -41.93
N GLY A 887 -23.89 -17.81 -42.54
CA GLY A 887 -23.88 -17.53 -43.97
C GLY A 887 -22.59 -16.81 -44.38
N ALA A 888 -21.84 -17.39 -45.33
CA ALA A 888 -20.59 -16.81 -45.83
C ALA A 888 -20.79 -15.43 -46.47
N SER A 889 -21.90 -15.22 -47.19
CA SER A 889 -22.30 -13.92 -47.76
C SER A 889 -22.99 -13.02 -46.74
N VAL A 890 -23.99 -13.53 -46.00
CA VAL A 890 -24.81 -12.74 -45.06
C VAL A 890 -23.96 -12.19 -43.91
N GLY A 891 -23.13 -13.00 -43.28
CA GLY A 891 -22.25 -12.55 -42.19
C GLY A 891 -21.07 -11.69 -42.65
N TYR A 892 -20.71 -11.73 -43.94
CA TYR A 892 -19.77 -10.77 -44.54
C TYR A 892 -20.44 -9.39 -44.69
N ALA A 893 -21.68 -9.36 -45.17
CA ALA A 893 -22.47 -8.13 -45.24
C ALA A 893 -22.77 -7.55 -43.84
N GLU A 894 -23.14 -8.39 -42.86
CA GLU A 894 -23.30 -7.97 -41.46
C GLU A 894 -22.02 -7.31 -40.92
N SER A 895 -20.87 -7.96 -41.13
CA SER A 895 -19.56 -7.46 -40.68
C SER A 895 -19.21 -6.09 -41.26
N VAL A 896 -19.49 -5.87 -42.55
CA VAL A 896 -19.30 -4.58 -43.23
C VAL A 896 -20.30 -3.53 -42.74
N MET A 897 -21.57 -3.88 -42.54
CA MET A 897 -22.58 -2.95 -42.05
C MET A 897 -22.32 -2.51 -40.60
N ILE A 898 -21.85 -3.40 -39.72
CA ILE A 898 -21.42 -3.05 -38.36
C ILE A 898 -20.21 -2.10 -38.40
N ALA A 899 -19.25 -2.32 -39.31
CA ALA A 899 -18.14 -1.37 -39.50
C ALA A 899 -18.65 0.03 -39.90
N VAL A 900 -19.59 0.11 -40.86
CA VAL A 900 -20.20 1.38 -41.28
C VAL A 900 -20.98 2.07 -40.15
N VAL A 901 -21.71 1.32 -39.32
CA VAL A 901 -22.42 1.88 -38.15
C VAL A 901 -21.46 2.39 -37.08
N LEU A 902 -20.35 1.69 -36.81
CA LEU A 902 -19.32 2.17 -35.88
C LEU A 902 -18.59 3.43 -36.40
N ILE A 903 -18.37 3.52 -37.71
CA ILE A 903 -17.89 4.73 -38.40
C ILE A 903 -18.89 5.88 -38.21
N ALA A 904 -20.19 5.65 -38.40
CA ALA A 904 -21.24 6.65 -38.19
C ALA A 904 -21.41 7.07 -36.71
N LEU A 905 -21.27 6.15 -35.75
CA LEU A 905 -21.28 6.47 -34.32
C LEU A 905 -20.07 7.31 -33.91
N THR A 906 -18.90 7.05 -34.51
CA THR A 906 -17.70 7.89 -34.34
C THR A 906 -17.96 9.33 -34.84
N ALA A 907 -18.67 9.47 -35.96
CA ALA A 907 -19.09 10.78 -36.49
C ALA A 907 -20.11 11.48 -35.57
N ALA A 908 -21.11 10.77 -35.05
CA ALA A 908 -22.07 11.33 -34.09
C ALA A 908 -21.41 11.78 -32.79
N ALA A 909 -20.41 11.03 -32.29
CA ALA A 909 -19.63 11.43 -31.12
C ALA A 909 -18.78 12.68 -31.37
N ARG A 910 -18.28 12.91 -32.60
CA ARG A 910 -17.56 14.14 -32.97
C ARG A 910 -18.47 15.35 -32.83
N LEU A 911 -19.69 15.27 -33.37
CA LEU A 911 -20.72 16.31 -33.22
C LEU A 911 -21.09 16.58 -31.74
N TRP A 912 -21.17 15.54 -30.90
CA TRP A 912 -21.34 15.71 -29.45
C TRP A 912 -20.15 16.47 -28.84
N HIS A 913 -18.91 16.06 -29.14
CA HIS A 913 -17.70 16.71 -28.59
C HIS A 913 -17.64 18.21 -28.87
N ASP A 914 -18.10 18.61 -30.07
CA ASP A 914 -18.08 20.00 -30.50
C ASP A 914 -19.17 20.83 -29.81
N ALA A 915 -20.33 20.22 -29.52
CA ALA A 915 -21.43 20.84 -28.76
C ALA A 915 -21.21 20.85 -27.23
N ALA A 916 -20.42 19.91 -26.69
CA ALA A 916 -20.15 19.76 -25.27
C ALA A 916 -18.66 19.47 -25.03
N GLN A 917 -17.85 20.53 -25.08
CA GLN A 917 -16.40 20.46 -24.89
C GLN A 917 -16.03 19.86 -23.52
N GLY A 918 -15.56 18.62 -23.54
CA GLY A 918 -15.20 17.87 -22.34
C GLY A 918 -14.25 16.72 -22.64
N ARG A 919 -13.45 16.33 -21.64
CA ARG A 919 -12.44 15.26 -21.78
C ARG A 919 -13.10 13.93 -22.13
N ILE A 920 -14.31 13.67 -21.63
CA ILE A 920 -15.03 12.42 -21.88
C ILE A 920 -15.80 12.41 -23.21
N ALA A 921 -16.32 13.54 -23.69
CA ALA A 921 -16.84 13.59 -25.06
C ALA A 921 -15.70 13.35 -26.08
N ARG A 922 -14.50 13.91 -25.81
CA ARG A 922 -13.28 13.60 -26.58
C ARG A 922 -12.89 12.12 -26.50
N LEU A 923 -13.00 11.51 -25.30
CA LEU A 923 -12.71 10.10 -25.10
C LEU A 923 -13.71 9.20 -25.84
N ALA A 924 -15.00 9.55 -25.89
CA ALA A 924 -16.03 8.81 -26.63
C ALA A 924 -15.75 8.78 -28.14
N VAL A 925 -15.29 9.89 -28.75
CA VAL A 925 -14.82 9.90 -30.15
C VAL A 925 -13.67 8.93 -30.35
N VAL A 926 -12.68 8.96 -29.45
CA VAL A 926 -11.49 8.09 -29.54
C VAL A 926 -11.86 6.63 -29.34
N THR A 927 -12.68 6.27 -28.34
CA THR A 927 -13.05 4.87 -28.09
C THR A 927 -13.94 4.31 -29.21
N LEU A 928 -14.96 5.04 -29.66
CA LEU A 928 -15.81 4.59 -30.77
C LEU A 928 -15.02 4.44 -32.07
N GLY A 929 -14.12 5.37 -32.39
CA GLY A 929 -13.27 5.26 -33.57
C GLY A 929 -12.23 4.14 -33.48
N CYS A 930 -11.66 3.90 -32.30
CA CYS A 930 -10.79 2.74 -32.06
C CYS A 930 -11.57 1.41 -32.16
N ILE A 931 -12.84 1.37 -31.72
CA ILE A 931 -13.72 0.21 -31.90
C ILE A 931 -14.08 0.03 -33.38
N ALA A 932 -14.34 1.10 -34.14
CA ALA A 932 -14.59 1.04 -35.58
C ALA A 932 -13.39 0.49 -36.35
N VAL A 933 -12.19 1.01 -36.10
CA VAL A 933 -10.93 0.52 -36.68
C VAL A 933 -10.66 -0.93 -36.25
N GLY A 934 -10.76 -1.22 -34.94
CA GLY A 934 -10.53 -2.55 -34.39
C GLY A 934 -11.48 -3.60 -34.94
N TRP A 935 -12.79 -3.30 -35.02
CA TRP A 935 -13.78 -4.18 -35.64
C TRP A 935 -13.47 -4.42 -37.12
N THR A 936 -13.11 -3.37 -37.87
CA THR A 936 -12.78 -3.52 -39.30
C THR A 936 -11.55 -4.39 -39.51
N VAL A 937 -10.50 -4.22 -38.69
CA VAL A 937 -9.29 -5.06 -38.71
C VAL A 937 -9.57 -6.49 -38.26
N LEU A 938 -10.38 -6.72 -37.23
CA LEU A 938 -10.71 -8.06 -36.76
C LEU A 938 -11.63 -8.80 -37.74
N ALA A 939 -12.71 -8.18 -38.19
CA ALA A 939 -13.72 -8.81 -39.04
C ALA A 939 -13.19 -9.05 -40.47
N LEU A 940 -12.58 -8.05 -41.10
CA LEU A 940 -12.07 -8.19 -42.49
C LEU A 940 -10.62 -8.69 -42.53
N GLY A 941 -9.76 -8.29 -41.59
CA GLY A 941 -8.37 -8.75 -41.55
C GLY A 941 -8.22 -10.21 -41.14
N PHE A 942 -9.10 -10.71 -40.25
CA PHE A 942 -9.00 -12.08 -39.70
C PHE A 942 -10.28 -12.91 -39.90
N GLY A 943 -11.40 -12.53 -39.26
CA GLY A 943 -12.56 -13.40 -39.05
C GLY A 943 -13.39 -13.78 -40.29
N ARG A 944 -13.34 -12.98 -41.35
CA ARG A 944 -13.96 -13.24 -42.66
C ARG A 944 -12.99 -12.95 -43.81
N ASN A 945 -11.70 -13.27 -43.59
CA ASN A 945 -10.63 -13.12 -44.58
C ASN A 945 -10.56 -14.35 -45.51
N PRO A 946 -10.70 -14.23 -46.85
CA PRO A 946 -10.70 -15.37 -47.77
C PRO A 946 -9.46 -16.28 -47.76
N PHE A 947 -8.31 -15.81 -47.28
CA PHE A 947 -7.11 -16.65 -47.11
C PHE A 947 -7.18 -17.52 -45.83
N LEU A 948 -7.93 -17.07 -44.82
CA LEU A 948 -8.02 -17.71 -43.51
C LEU A 948 -9.31 -18.54 -43.35
N ASP A 949 -10.44 -18.07 -43.92
CA ASP A 949 -11.71 -18.81 -43.93
C ASP A 949 -11.74 -19.96 -44.95
N ARG A 950 -10.76 -19.99 -45.87
CA ARG A 950 -10.59 -20.98 -46.96
C ARG A 950 -11.76 -21.06 -47.96
N HIS A 951 -12.75 -20.17 -47.87
CA HIS A 951 -13.83 -20.10 -48.84
C HIS A 951 -13.28 -19.58 -50.18
N THR A 952 -13.74 -20.16 -51.29
CA THR A 952 -13.31 -19.79 -52.65
C THR A 952 -13.47 -18.29 -52.93
N VAL A 953 -12.55 -17.74 -53.70
CA VAL A 953 -12.67 -16.38 -54.26
C VAL A 953 -13.16 -16.52 -55.70
N GLU A 954 -14.45 -16.32 -55.90
CA GLU A 954 -15.07 -16.33 -57.22
C GLU A 954 -14.80 -15.04 -57.99
N GLY A 955 -14.53 -15.18 -59.28
CA GLY A 955 -14.19 -14.08 -60.19
C GLY A 955 -12.73 -14.10 -60.66
N PRO A 956 -12.36 -13.26 -61.64
CA PRO A 956 -10.98 -13.08 -62.07
C PRO A 956 -10.17 -12.33 -60.99
N VAL A 957 -8.83 -12.32 -61.16
CA VAL A 957 -7.87 -11.71 -60.23
C VAL A 957 -8.30 -10.34 -59.72
N VAL A 958 -8.77 -9.44 -60.59
CA VAL A 958 -9.03 -8.03 -60.23
C VAL A 958 -10.48 -7.77 -59.79
N PHE A 959 -11.47 -8.52 -60.29
CA PHE A 959 -12.90 -8.23 -60.08
C PHE A 959 -13.59 -9.35 -59.28
N ASN A 960 -13.45 -9.33 -57.96
CA ASN A 960 -13.99 -10.35 -57.05
C ASN A 960 -14.39 -9.75 -55.69
N ARG A 961 -14.86 -10.60 -54.76
CA ARG A 961 -15.35 -10.18 -53.42
C ARG A 961 -14.30 -9.47 -52.56
N ILE A 962 -13.01 -9.68 -52.78
CA ILE A 962 -11.93 -8.99 -52.05
C ILE A 962 -11.99 -7.48 -52.33
N LEU A 963 -12.13 -7.08 -53.60
CA LEU A 963 -12.17 -5.68 -53.99
C LEU A 963 -13.34 -4.93 -53.35
N TRP A 964 -14.52 -5.56 -53.27
CA TRP A 964 -15.71 -4.91 -52.71
C TRP A 964 -15.63 -4.71 -51.20
N GLY A 965 -15.21 -5.71 -50.41
CA GLY A 965 -15.12 -5.54 -48.95
C GLY A 965 -13.90 -4.72 -48.52
N TYR A 966 -12.69 -5.10 -48.92
CA TYR A 966 -11.47 -4.40 -48.51
C TYR A 966 -11.37 -3.02 -49.17
N GLY A 967 -11.83 -2.86 -50.41
CA GLY A 967 -11.85 -1.57 -51.10
C GLY A 967 -12.87 -0.60 -50.49
N LEU A 968 -14.13 -1.01 -50.30
CA LEU A 968 -15.15 -0.14 -49.68
C LEU A 968 -14.79 0.23 -48.24
N ALA A 969 -14.27 -0.73 -47.45
CA ALA A 969 -13.80 -0.44 -46.10
C ALA A 969 -12.58 0.51 -46.12
N SER A 970 -11.61 0.31 -47.01
CA SER A 970 -10.46 1.22 -47.16
C SER A 970 -10.91 2.65 -47.53
N LEU A 971 -11.87 2.79 -48.45
CA LEU A 971 -12.44 4.09 -48.84
C LEU A 971 -13.23 4.76 -47.70
N ALA A 972 -14.08 4.02 -46.98
CA ALA A 972 -14.84 4.54 -45.84
C ALA A 972 -13.91 4.96 -44.68
N LEU A 973 -12.88 4.16 -44.41
CA LEU A 973 -11.84 4.48 -43.43
C LEU A 973 -11.02 5.70 -43.84
N ALA A 974 -10.64 5.81 -45.12
CA ALA A 974 -9.94 6.99 -45.64
C ALA A 974 -10.81 8.25 -45.57
N GLY A 975 -12.10 8.16 -45.90
CA GLY A 975 -13.05 9.27 -45.85
C GLY A 975 -13.25 9.82 -44.43
N LEU A 976 -13.58 8.97 -43.46
CA LEU A 976 -13.67 9.42 -42.06
C LEU A 976 -12.30 9.82 -41.50
N GLY A 977 -11.22 9.18 -41.96
CA GLY A 977 -9.84 9.59 -41.66
C GLY A 977 -9.55 11.02 -42.12
N LEU A 978 -9.98 11.41 -43.32
CA LEU A 978 -9.87 12.77 -43.82
C LEU A 978 -10.72 13.76 -43.01
N TRP A 979 -11.95 13.43 -42.61
CA TRP A 979 -12.77 14.37 -41.84
C TRP A 979 -12.37 14.51 -40.36
N LEU A 980 -11.73 13.50 -39.76
CA LEU A 980 -11.17 13.57 -38.40
C LEU A 980 -9.80 14.28 -38.32
N ARG A 981 -9.28 14.77 -39.44
CA ARG A 981 -7.90 15.27 -39.56
C ARG A 981 -7.79 16.68 -38.94
N GLU A 982 -8.85 17.48 -38.92
CA GLU A 982 -9.08 18.55 -37.93
C GLU A 982 -9.59 17.98 -36.59
N GLY A 983 -9.00 18.43 -35.48
CA GLY A 983 -9.40 18.09 -34.10
C GLY A 983 -8.97 16.70 -33.58
N PHE A 984 -9.10 15.64 -34.38
CA PHE A 984 -8.75 14.26 -33.98
C PHE A 984 -7.63 13.62 -34.82
N PRO A 985 -6.49 14.31 -35.03
CA PRO A 985 -5.45 13.85 -35.94
C PRO A 985 -4.96 12.45 -35.59
N ARG A 986 -4.86 12.10 -34.30
CA ARG A 986 -4.44 10.77 -33.81
C ARG A 986 -5.33 9.66 -34.35
N LEU A 987 -6.65 9.83 -34.20
CA LEU A 987 -7.66 8.91 -34.68
C LEU A 987 -7.67 8.85 -36.22
N SER A 988 -7.65 10.01 -36.89
CA SER A 988 -7.53 10.15 -38.35
C SER A 988 -6.42 9.27 -38.96
N ARG A 989 -5.29 9.09 -38.26
CA ARG A 989 -4.22 8.20 -38.71
C ARG A 989 -4.46 6.73 -38.43
N ALA A 990 -5.07 6.36 -37.30
CA ALA A 990 -5.49 4.96 -37.11
C ALA A 990 -6.44 4.54 -38.24
N PHE A 991 -7.35 5.42 -38.65
CA PHE A 991 -8.19 5.27 -39.83
C PHE A 991 -7.38 5.19 -41.14
N GLY A 992 -6.45 6.11 -41.40
CA GLY A 992 -5.59 6.07 -42.60
C GLY A 992 -4.66 4.85 -42.67
N HIS A 993 -4.18 4.34 -41.54
CA HIS A 993 -3.38 3.12 -41.47
C HIS A 993 -4.21 1.85 -41.60
N ALA A 994 -5.45 1.84 -41.09
CA ALA A 994 -6.40 0.76 -41.36
C ALA A 994 -6.78 0.72 -42.85
N ALA A 995 -6.97 1.88 -43.49
CA ALA A 995 -7.18 1.98 -44.93
C ALA A 995 -5.98 1.45 -45.74
N ALA A 996 -4.76 1.85 -45.36
CA ALA A 996 -3.53 1.36 -45.99
C ALA A 996 -3.28 -0.14 -45.74
N ALA A 997 -3.57 -0.65 -44.54
CA ALA A 997 -3.45 -2.07 -44.22
C ALA A 997 -4.48 -2.92 -44.99
N ALA A 998 -5.71 -2.43 -45.17
CA ALA A 998 -6.70 -3.05 -46.04
C ALA A 998 -6.24 -3.09 -47.51
N ALA A 999 -5.57 -2.03 -48.00
CA ALA A 999 -4.99 -1.98 -49.34
C ALA A 999 -3.79 -2.93 -49.52
N ILE A 1000 -2.88 -3.01 -48.54
CA ILE A 1000 -1.75 -3.97 -48.54
C ILE A 1000 -2.25 -5.41 -48.43
N GLY A 1001 -3.25 -5.66 -47.58
CA GLY A 1001 -3.93 -6.95 -47.49
C GLY A 1001 -4.56 -7.36 -48.82
N CYS A 1002 -5.25 -6.44 -49.49
CA CYS A 1002 -5.75 -6.66 -50.84
C CYS A 1002 -4.60 -7.02 -51.81
N ALA A 1003 -3.49 -6.28 -51.83
CA ALA A 1003 -2.35 -6.57 -52.69
C ALA A 1003 -1.69 -7.93 -52.41
N PHE A 1004 -1.55 -8.32 -51.15
CA PHE A 1004 -1.04 -9.65 -50.76
C PHE A 1004 -1.98 -10.78 -51.22
N LEU A 1005 -3.29 -10.64 -50.98
CA LEU A 1005 -4.28 -11.64 -51.41
C LEU A 1005 -4.30 -11.79 -52.93
N LEU A 1006 -4.12 -10.70 -53.68
CA LEU A 1006 -4.00 -10.70 -55.14
C LEU A 1006 -2.70 -11.39 -55.62
N LEU A 1007 -1.56 -11.14 -54.98
CA LEU A 1007 -0.29 -11.83 -55.30
C LEU A 1007 -0.37 -13.33 -55.00
N ARG A 1008 -0.96 -13.72 -53.86
CA ARG A 1008 -1.12 -15.13 -53.50
C ARG A 1008 -2.12 -15.85 -54.41
N HIS A 1009 -3.16 -15.15 -54.87
CA HIS A 1009 -4.06 -15.64 -55.92
C HIS A 1009 -3.34 -15.83 -57.27
N ALA A 1010 -2.32 -15.03 -57.59
CA ALA A 1010 -1.52 -15.21 -58.80
C ALA A 1010 -0.52 -16.40 -58.71
N LEU A 1011 -0.01 -16.73 -57.52
CA LEU A 1011 0.90 -17.85 -57.31
C LEU A 1011 0.19 -19.20 -57.07
N HIS A 1012 -1.04 -19.20 -56.53
CA HIS A 1012 -1.75 -20.43 -56.12
C HIS A 1012 -3.16 -20.59 -56.73
N GLY A 1013 -3.72 -19.57 -57.39
CA GLY A 1013 -5.04 -19.63 -58.04
C GLY A 1013 -6.22 -19.40 -57.08
N PRO A 1014 -7.43 -19.91 -57.41
CA PRO A 1014 -8.68 -19.67 -56.64
C PRO A 1014 -8.64 -20.15 -55.19
N HIS A 1015 -7.73 -21.07 -54.86
CA HIS A 1015 -7.43 -21.49 -53.50
C HIS A 1015 -6.16 -20.77 -53.03
N LEU A 1016 -6.30 -19.79 -52.14
CA LEU A 1016 -5.18 -18.98 -51.65
C LEU A 1016 -4.23 -19.74 -50.70
N SER A 1017 -4.62 -20.96 -50.28
CA SER A 1017 -3.91 -21.81 -49.33
C SER A 1017 -3.25 -23.01 -50.01
N SER A 1018 -1.99 -23.28 -49.65
CA SER A 1018 -1.16 -24.38 -50.14
C SER A 1018 -0.63 -25.22 -48.98
N GLU A 1019 -0.23 -26.47 -49.24
CA GLU A 1019 0.31 -27.37 -48.21
C GLU A 1019 1.67 -26.91 -47.67
N VAL A 1020 2.56 -26.41 -48.55
CA VAL A 1020 3.76 -25.67 -48.15
C VAL A 1020 3.38 -24.18 -47.97
N PRO A 1021 3.63 -23.55 -46.81
CA PRO A 1021 3.12 -22.21 -46.51
C PRO A 1021 3.91 -21.09 -47.19
N ILE A 1022 5.25 -21.19 -47.20
CA ILE A 1022 6.21 -20.35 -47.93
C ILE A 1022 7.35 -21.27 -48.41
N THR A 1023 7.75 -21.20 -49.67
CA THR A 1023 8.87 -22.00 -50.22
C THR A 1023 10.23 -21.27 -50.08
N LEU A 1024 11.36 -22.00 -50.07
CA LEU A 1024 12.70 -21.39 -49.94
C LEU A 1024 13.02 -20.35 -51.04
N ALA A 1025 12.56 -20.59 -52.28
CA ALA A 1025 12.72 -19.66 -53.40
C ALA A 1025 11.81 -18.43 -53.28
N GLU A 1026 10.54 -18.61 -52.89
CA GLU A 1026 9.60 -17.54 -52.56
C GLU A 1026 10.13 -16.67 -51.41
N SER A 1027 10.75 -17.29 -50.40
CA SER A 1027 11.48 -16.64 -49.31
C SER A 1027 12.62 -15.75 -49.82
N GLY A 1028 13.44 -16.26 -50.74
CA GLY A 1028 14.50 -15.49 -51.38
C GLY A 1028 13.98 -14.30 -52.20
N ILE A 1029 12.84 -14.48 -52.89
CA ILE A 1029 12.16 -13.40 -53.64
C ILE A 1029 11.62 -12.33 -52.69
N TYR A 1030 10.97 -12.70 -51.58
CA TYR A 1030 10.52 -11.73 -50.58
C TYR A 1030 11.71 -10.99 -49.95
N ALA A 1031 12.80 -11.68 -49.61
CA ALA A 1031 14.00 -11.06 -49.05
C ALA A 1031 14.66 -10.08 -50.04
N ALA A 1032 14.79 -10.46 -51.32
CA ALA A 1032 15.28 -9.59 -52.37
C ALA A 1032 14.38 -8.36 -52.58
N LEU A 1033 13.05 -8.54 -52.59
CA LEU A 1033 12.09 -7.43 -52.65
C LEU A 1033 12.21 -6.51 -51.43
N GLY A 1034 12.41 -7.06 -50.23
CA GLY A 1034 12.67 -6.30 -49.01
C GLY A 1034 13.92 -5.43 -49.11
N PHE A 1035 15.03 -5.97 -49.63
CA PHE A 1035 16.25 -5.19 -49.89
C PHE A 1035 16.05 -4.11 -50.96
N MET A 1036 15.35 -4.41 -52.06
CA MET A 1036 15.05 -3.45 -53.12
C MET A 1036 14.12 -2.33 -52.64
N VAL A 1037 13.08 -2.66 -51.87
CA VAL A 1037 12.17 -1.67 -51.25
C VAL A 1037 12.94 -0.80 -50.25
N ALA A 1038 13.79 -1.37 -49.41
CA ALA A 1038 14.62 -0.58 -48.49
C ALA A 1038 15.53 0.41 -49.24
N ILE A 1039 16.18 -0.01 -50.33
CA ILE A 1039 17.01 0.88 -51.15
C ILE A 1039 16.18 1.96 -51.86
N ALA A 1040 15.03 1.61 -52.45
CA ALA A 1040 14.13 2.58 -53.08
C ALA A 1040 13.58 3.61 -52.07
N VAL A 1041 13.25 3.17 -50.86
CA VAL A 1041 12.75 4.00 -49.76
C VAL A 1041 13.86 4.90 -49.17
N MET A 1042 15.12 4.45 -49.17
CA MET A 1042 16.27 5.30 -48.87
C MET A 1042 16.53 6.34 -49.96
N ILE A 1043 16.41 5.98 -51.25
CA ILE A 1043 16.55 6.91 -52.39
C ILE A 1043 15.44 7.97 -52.39
N ALA A 1044 14.22 7.62 -51.98
CA ALA A 1044 13.12 8.57 -51.84
C ALA A 1044 13.30 9.57 -50.68
N GLY A 1045 14.26 9.35 -49.77
CA GLY A 1045 14.65 10.24 -48.68
C GLY A 1045 13.66 10.38 -47.52
N SER A 1046 12.35 10.36 -47.79
CA SER A 1046 11.31 10.40 -46.76
C SER A 1046 10.07 9.60 -47.14
N VAL A 1047 9.40 9.05 -46.12
CA VAL A 1047 8.09 8.39 -46.25
C VAL A 1047 7.09 9.13 -45.40
N ARG A 1048 5.89 9.38 -45.93
CA ARG A 1048 4.77 9.99 -45.18
C ARG A 1048 4.10 8.97 -44.23
N TRP A 1049 4.89 8.34 -43.36
CA TRP A 1049 4.35 7.45 -42.33
C TRP A 1049 3.75 8.28 -41.20
N LEU A 1050 2.55 7.92 -40.75
CA LEU A 1050 1.79 8.68 -39.77
C LEU A 1050 1.66 10.19 -40.11
N GLY A 1051 1.53 10.54 -41.39
CA GLY A 1051 1.27 11.90 -41.86
C GLY A 1051 2.43 12.90 -41.74
N ARG A 1052 3.38 12.67 -40.83
CA ARG A 1052 4.70 13.31 -40.84
C ARG A 1052 5.48 12.82 -42.06
N SER A 1053 6.22 13.71 -42.72
CA SER A 1053 7.31 13.30 -43.61
C SER A 1053 8.45 12.77 -42.74
N VAL A 1054 8.43 11.48 -42.44
CA VAL A 1054 9.48 10.82 -41.69
C VAL A 1054 10.69 10.69 -42.63
N PRO A 1055 11.81 11.39 -42.38
CA PRO A 1055 13.04 11.10 -43.11
C PRO A 1055 13.42 9.64 -42.82
N VAL A 1056 13.63 8.87 -43.87
CA VAL A 1056 13.98 7.45 -43.71
C VAL A 1056 15.41 7.41 -43.21
N ASP A 1057 15.62 7.02 -41.95
CA ASP A 1057 16.99 6.75 -41.51
C ASP A 1057 17.53 5.54 -42.31
N PRO A 1058 18.60 5.73 -43.12
CA PRO A 1058 19.10 4.66 -43.96
C PRO A 1058 19.58 3.44 -43.14
N LEU A 1059 19.96 3.63 -41.87
CA LEU A 1059 20.33 2.55 -40.96
C LEU A 1059 19.11 1.74 -40.49
N ALA A 1060 17.97 2.38 -40.27
CA ALA A 1060 16.74 1.69 -39.88
C ALA A 1060 16.18 0.83 -41.02
N ALA A 1061 16.13 1.38 -42.24
CA ALA A 1061 15.73 0.63 -43.44
C ALA A 1061 16.67 -0.56 -43.71
N THR A 1062 17.98 -0.37 -43.51
CA THR A 1062 19.00 -1.42 -43.62
C THR A 1062 18.78 -2.55 -42.61
N LEU A 1063 18.64 -2.23 -41.31
CA LEU A 1063 18.44 -3.23 -40.28
C LEU A 1063 17.12 -3.99 -40.46
N ALA A 1064 16.05 -3.30 -40.86
CA ALA A 1064 14.76 -3.94 -41.15
C ALA A 1064 14.88 -4.97 -42.29
N ALA A 1065 15.55 -4.63 -43.40
CA ALA A 1065 15.74 -5.55 -44.52
C ALA A 1065 16.67 -6.73 -44.17
N CYS A 1066 17.78 -6.48 -43.46
CA CYS A 1066 18.67 -7.54 -42.98
C CYS A 1066 17.97 -8.50 -42.01
N GLY A 1067 17.15 -7.97 -41.08
CA GLY A 1067 16.38 -8.78 -40.14
C GLY A 1067 15.26 -9.58 -40.81
N PHE A 1068 14.56 -8.98 -41.77
CA PHE A 1068 13.54 -9.66 -42.58
C PHE A 1068 14.14 -10.81 -43.39
N PHE A 1069 15.27 -10.59 -44.06
CA PHE A 1069 16.02 -11.65 -44.74
C PHE A 1069 16.38 -12.78 -43.77
N ALA A 1070 17.00 -12.48 -42.62
CA ALA A 1070 17.40 -13.51 -41.65
C ALA A 1070 16.21 -14.33 -41.13
N GLY A 1071 15.08 -13.70 -40.83
CA GLY A 1071 13.87 -14.40 -40.37
C GLY A 1071 13.26 -15.29 -41.45
N VAL A 1072 13.07 -14.76 -42.66
CA VAL A 1072 12.45 -15.47 -43.78
C VAL A 1072 13.34 -16.63 -44.27
N ALA A 1073 14.66 -16.45 -44.27
CA ALA A 1073 15.64 -17.49 -44.57
C ALA A 1073 15.59 -18.66 -43.57
N VAL A 1074 15.40 -18.39 -42.27
CA VAL A 1074 15.26 -19.45 -41.25
C VAL A 1074 13.91 -20.16 -41.38
N ILE A 1075 12.80 -19.43 -41.56
CA ILE A 1075 11.45 -19.99 -41.65
C ILE A 1075 11.31 -20.94 -42.85
N ALA A 1076 11.84 -20.56 -44.01
CA ALA A 1076 11.78 -21.39 -45.21
C ALA A 1076 12.97 -22.33 -45.37
N SER A 1077 13.82 -22.48 -44.33
CA SER A 1077 15.00 -23.34 -44.39
C SER A 1077 14.61 -24.83 -44.53
N PRO A 1078 15.46 -25.66 -45.16
CA PRO A 1078 15.22 -27.11 -45.21
C PRO A 1078 15.07 -27.72 -43.81
N ALA A 1079 15.79 -27.18 -42.81
CA ALA A 1079 15.76 -27.62 -41.41
C ALA A 1079 14.49 -27.24 -40.61
N VAL A 1080 13.54 -26.56 -41.25
CA VAL A 1080 12.22 -26.19 -40.68
C VAL A 1080 11.07 -26.70 -41.55
N THR A 1081 11.33 -27.04 -42.83
CA THR A 1081 10.30 -27.36 -43.83
C THR A 1081 10.35 -28.80 -44.36
N ASP A 1082 11.41 -29.54 -44.01
CA ASP A 1082 11.73 -30.89 -44.52
C ASP A 1082 11.68 -31.02 -46.07
N GLN A 1083 11.78 -29.89 -46.77
CA GLN A 1083 11.80 -29.86 -48.23
C GLN A 1083 13.22 -30.16 -48.75
N PRO A 1084 13.39 -31.11 -49.69
CA PRO A 1084 14.69 -31.41 -50.26
C PRO A 1084 15.22 -30.24 -51.09
N LEU A 1085 16.55 -30.08 -51.13
CA LEU A 1085 17.22 -29.04 -51.92
C LEU A 1085 17.12 -29.32 -53.42
N ALA A 1086 16.06 -28.81 -54.04
CA ALA A 1086 15.84 -28.89 -55.48
C ALA A 1086 16.94 -28.12 -56.24
N GLY A 1087 17.72 -28.86 -57.03
CA GLY A 1087 18.82 -28.35 -57.85
C GLY A 1087 20.07 -29.23 -57.76
N VAL A 1088 21.15 -28.77 -58.37
CA VAL A 1088 22.46 -29.43 -58.37
C VAL A 1088 23.24 -29.02 -57.11
N LEU A 1089 24.27 -29.78 -56.72
CA LEU A 1089 25.25 -29.32 -55.72
C LEU A 1089 25.81 -27.94 -56.15
N ILE A 1090 25.92 -26.98 -55.22
CA ILE A 1090 26.26 -25.58 -55.46
C ILE A 1090 25.23 -24.74 -56.27
N LEU A 1091 24.25 -25.34 -56.97
CA LEU A 1091 23.27 -24.63 -57.83
C LEU A 1091 21.82 -25.11 -57.59
N ASP A 1092 21.20 -24.60 -56.54
CA ASP A 1092 19.89 -25.04 -56.04
C ASP A 1092 19.03 -23.92 -55.42
N ASN A 1093 17.94 -24.30 -54.76
CA ASN A 1093 17.11 -23.36 -54.00
C ASN A 1093 17.82 -22.70 -52.80
N ALA A 1094 18.90 -23.27 -52.25
CA ALA A 1094 19.71 -22.60 -51.21
C ALA A 1094 20.58 -21.47 -51.79
N LEU A 1095 20.99 -21.57 -53.06
CA LEU A 1095 21.55 -20.45 -53.82
C LEU A 1095 20.57 -19.26 -53.86
N VAL A 1096 19.29 -19.52 -54.18
CA VAL A 1096 18.24 -18.49 -54.26
C VAL A 1096 17.80 -17.99 -52.88
N GLY A 1097 17.70 -18.87 -51.89
CA GLY A 1097 17.23 -18.57 -50.54
C GLY A 1097 18.27 -17.87 -49.64
N TYR A 1098 19.56 -18.19 -49.79
CA TYR A 1098 20.63 -17.62 -48.94
C TYR A 1098 21.66 -16.80 -49.72
N LEU A 1099 22.24 -17.34 -50.80
CA LEU A 1099 23.39 -16.70 -51.44
C LEU A 1099 22.99 -15.50 -52.31
N LEU A 1100 21.85 -15.55 -53.00
CA LEU A 1100 21.31 -14.44 -53.79
C LEU A 1100 20.99 -13.20 -52.92
N PRO A 1101 20.15 -13.29 -51.86
CA PRO A 1101 19.94 -12.18 -50.93
C PRO A 1101 21.23 -11.79 -50.18
N GLY A 1102 22.12 -12.74 -49.85
CA GLY A 1102 23.44 -12.45 -49.28
C GLY A 1102 24.35 -11.65 -50.22
N ALA A 1103 24.33 -11.92 -51.53
CA ALA A 1103 25.05 -11.19 -52.56
C ALA A 1103 24.44 -9.81 -52.82
N ILE A 1104 23.10 -9.69 -52.77
CA ILE A 1104 22.40 -8.39 -52.80
C ILE A 1104 22.80 -7.56 -51.57
N ALA A 1105 22.90 -8.16 -50.38
CA ALA A 1105 23.42 -7.49 -49.18
C ALA A 1105 24.91 -7.12 -49.31
N PHE A 1106 25.74 -7.92 -49.96
CA PHE A 1106 27.13 -7.56 -50.25
C PHE A 1106 27.23 -6.39 -51.25
N ALA A 1107 26.38 -6.36 -52.28
CA ALA A 1107 26.26 -5.23 -53.20
C ALA A 1107 25.75 -3.96 -52.48
N ALA A 1108 24.74 -4.09 -51.62
CA ALA A 1108 24.25 -3.00 -50.76
C ALA A 1108 25.33 -2.50 -49.79
N THR A 1109 26.22 -3.39 -49.31
CA THR A 1109 27.40 -3.03 -48.51
C THR A 1109 28.36 -2.13 -49.29
N ALA A 1110 28.63 -2.44 -50.56
CA ALA A 1110 29.49 -1.62 -51.41
C ALA A 1110 28.82 -0.28 -51.77
N TRP A 1111 27.54 -0.32 -52.16
CA TRP A 1111 26.74 0.87 -52.45
C TRP A 1111 26.67 1.83 -51.26
N ALA A 1112 26.42 1.31 -50.04
CA ALA A 1112 26.36 2.10 -48.82
C ALA A 1112 27.70 2.78 -48.49
N ARG A 1113 28.85 2.13 -48.71
CA ARG A 1113 30.17 2.77 -48.51
C ARG A 1113 30.46 3.89 -49.51
N ALA A 1114 29.90 3.80 -50.71
CA ALA A 1114 30.09 4.81 -51.76
C ALA A 1114 29.13 6.01 -51.62
N HIS A 1115 27.91 5.81 -51.13
CA HIS A 1115 26.85 6.84 -51.14
C HIS A 1115 26.38 7.30 -49.75
N LEU A 1116 26.74 6.62 -48.65
CA LEU A 1116 26.27 6.93 -47.29
C LEU A 1116 27.45 7.09 -46.32
N ALA A 1117 27.59 8.28 -45.73
CA ALA A 1117 28.67 8.61 -44.78
C ALA A 1117 28.56 7.92 -43.40
N ARG A 1118 27.84 6.80 -43.28
CA ARG A 1118 27.56 6.08 -42.02
C ARG A 1118 28.12 4.65 -42.07
N PRO A 1119 29.31 4.38 -41.48
CA PRO A 1119 29.97 3.07 -41.60
C PRO A 1119 29.19 1.91 -40.96
N LEU A 1120 28.31 2.19 -39.99
CA LEU A 1120 27.43 1.18 -39.39
C LEU A 1120 26.48 0.52 -40.40
N ILE A 1121 26.06 1.25 -41.45
CA ILE A 1121 25.15 0.73 -42.49
C ILE A 1121 25.87 -0.32 -43.34
N ALA A 1122 27.09 -0.01 -43.78
CA ALA A 1122 27.96 -0.93 -44.47
C ALA A 1122 28.36 -2.15 -43.60
N ARG A 1123 28.50 -1.97 -42.28
CA ARG A 1123 28.71 -3.07 -41.33
C ARG A 1123 27.48 -3.98 -41.23
N ALA A 1124 26.27 -3.41 -41.14
CA ALA A 1124 25.03 -4.18 -41.01
C ALA A 1124 24.75 -5.06 -42.25
N TYR A 1125 24.79 -4.48 -43.45
CA TYR A 1125 24.72 -5.25 -44.69
C TYR A 1125 25.87 -6.26 -44.82
N GLY A 1126 27.08 -5.90 -44.36
CA GLY A 1126 28.25 -6.78 -44.38
C GLY A 1126 28.10 -8.01 -43.47
N VAL A 1127 27.51 -7.83 -42.29
CA VAL A 1127 27.18 -8.95 -41.37
C VAL A 1127 26.10 -9.85 -41.98
N ALA A 1128 25.06 -9.29 -42.61
CA ALA A 1128 24.04 -10.09 -43.29
C ALA A 1128 24.64 -10.92 -44.45
N ALA A 1129 25.58 -10.36 -45.21
CA ALA A 1129 26.31 -11.08 -46.26
C ALA A 1129 27.21 -12.19 -45.68
N ILE A 1130 27.95 -11.92 -44.60
CA ILE A 1130 28.80 -12.92 -43.91
C ILE A 1130 27.94 -14.07 -43.35
N LEU A 1131 26.82 -13.77 -42.69
CA LEU A 1131 25.95 -14.79 -42.12
C LEU A 1131 25.21 -15.60 -43.20
N GLY A 1132 24.74 -14.98 -44.28
CA GLY A 1132 24.14 -15.69 -45.41
C GLY A 1132 25.14 -16.63 -46.11
N ALA A 1133 26.38 -16.18 -46.28
CA ALA A 1133 27.46 -17.01 -46.82
C ALA A 1133 27.86 -18.16 -45.87
N LEU A 1134 27.92 -17.91 -44.55
CA LEU A 1134 28.21 -18.95 -43.55
C LEU A 1134 27.08 -19.99 -43.46
N ALA A 1135 25.82 -19.57 -43.50
CA ALA A 1135 24.66 -20.47 -43.53
C ALA A 1135 24.69 -21.39 -44.77
N TYR A 1136 24.99 -20.82 -45.94
CA TYR A 1136 25.21 -21.57 -47.17
C TYR A 1136 26.39 -22.56 -47.04
N VAL A 1137 27.54 -22.14 -46.51
CA VAL A 1137 28.71 -23.02 -46.29
C VAL A 1137 28.40 -24.18 -45.33
N VAL A 1138 27.71 -23.93 -44.22
CA VAL A 1138 27.35 -24.99 -43.25
C VAL A 1138 26.31 -25.95 -43.86
N THR A 1139 25.38 -25.43 -44.66
CA THR A 1139 24.37 -26.23 -45.39
C THR A 1139 25.03 -27.13 -46.43
N GLU A 1140 25.94 -26.61 -47.25
CA GLU A 1140 26.68 -27.40 -48.26
C GLU A 1140 27.68 -28.39 -47.61
N VAL A 1141 28.27 -28.07 -46.45
CA VAL A 1141 29.05 -29.05 -45.67
C VAL A 1141 28.17 -30.23 -45.25
N ARG A 1142 26.97 -29.98 -44.70
CA ARG A 1142 26.02 -31.04 -44.34
C ARG A 1142 25.57 -31.83 -45.58
N ARG A 1143 25.26 -31.14 -46.68
CA ARG A 1143 24.86 -31.74 -47.97
C ARG A 1143 25.95 -32.62 -48.56
N ALA A 1144 27.23 -32.26 -48.40
CA ALA A 1144 28.37 -33.05 -48.88
C ALA A 1144 28.55 -34.38 -48.12
N PHE A 1145 28.11 -34.47 -46.86
CA PHE A 1145 28.13 -35.72 -46.08
C PHE A 1145 26.85 -36.56 -46.21
N VAL A 1146 25.72 -36.00 -46.67
CA VAL A 1146 24.40 -36.65 -46.58
C VAL A 1146 23.60 -36.70 -47.88
N GLY A 1147 23.69 -35.70 -48.75
CA GLY A 1147 22.92 -35.59 -50.01
C GLY A 1147 21.90 -34.43 -50.03
N PRO A 1148 21.01 -34.36 -51.05
CA PRO A 1148 20.05 -33.27 -51.22
C PRO A 1148 18.92 -33.22 -50.17
N ASP A 1149 18.69 -34.33 -49.47
CA ASP A 1149 18.00 -34.39 -48.19
C ASP A 1149 19.07 -34.35 -47.09
N LEU A 1150 18.89 -33.49 -46.08
CA LEU A 1150 19.91 -33.19 -45.07
C LEU A 1150 19.75 -34.02 -43.78
N PHE A 1151 18.69 -34.82 -43.64
CA PHE A 1151 18.20 -35.30 -42.34
C PHE A 1151 18.48 -36.79 -42.03
N SER A 1152 19.74 -37.21 -42.21
CA SER A 1152 20.24 -38.48 -41.67
C SER A 1152 20.58 -38.38 -40.17
N ALA A 1153 20.26 -39.42 -39.38
CA ALA A 1153 20.25 -39.33 -37.92
C ALA A 1153 21.62 -39.41 -37.21
N ASN A 1154 22.69 -39.87 -37.87
CA ASN A 1154 23.98 -40.12 -37.24
C ASN A 1154 25.00 -39.01 -37.52
N VAL A 1155 25.22 -38.12 -36.54
CA VAL A 1155 26.33 -37.16 -36.55
C VAL A 1155 27.57 -37.80 -35.93
N GLY A 1156 28.52 -38.22 -36.77
CA GLY A 1156 29.76 -38.86 -36.30
C GLY A 1156 30.74 -37.87 -35.67
N ALA A 1157 31.67 -38.36 -34.83
CA ALA A 1157 32.73 -37.52 -34.27
C ALA A 1157 33.56 -36.81 -35.36
N GLY A 1158 33.78 -37.48 -36.51
CA GLY A 1158 34.39 -36.86 -37.68
C GLY A 1158 33.61 -35.68 -38.26
N GLU A 1159 32.27 -35.70 -38.21
CA GLU A 1159 31.42 -34.57 -38.61
C GLU A 1159 31.50 -33.43 -37.58
N LEU A 1160 31.48 -33.75 -36.27
CA LEU A 1160 31.65 -32.77 -35.19
C LEU A 1160 32.99 -32.01 -35.28
N TYR A 1161 34.07 -32.72 -35.66
CA TYR A 1161 35.37 -32.11 -35.96
C TYR A 1161 35.39 -31.39 -37.32
N ALA A 1162 34.70 -31.89 -38.35
CA ALA A 1162 34.59 -31.23 -39.65
C ALA A 1162 33.89 -29.86 -39.52
N TYR A 1163 32.84 -29.72 -38.70
CA TYR A 1163 32.25 -28.41 -38.38
C TYR A 1163 33.25 -27.48 -37.72
N SER A 1164 33.99 -27.95 -36.71
CA SER A 1164 35.02 -27.13 -36.03
C SER A 1164 36.12 -26.69 -37.01
N ALA A 1165 36.54 -27.56 -37.93
CA ALA A 1165 37.53 -27.26 -38.96
C ALA A 1165 37.00 -26.30 -40.04
N ALA A 1166 35.78 -26.50 -40.54
CA ALA A 1166 35.17 -25.65 -41.57
C ALA A 1166 34.93 -24.21 -41.05
N ILE A 1167 34.47 -24.06 -39.81
CA ILE A 1167 34.29 -22.75 -39.16
C ILE A 1167 35.65 -22.05 -38.98
N LEU A 1168 36.69 -22.79 -38.57
CA LEU A 1168 38.06 -22.28 -38.43
C LEU A 1168 38.64 -21.82 -39.78
N LEU A 1169 38.50 -22.64 -40.83
CA LEU A 1169 38.95 -22.31 -42.19
C LEU A 1169 38.20 -21.10 -42.77
N TYR A 1170 36.89 -21.00 -42.54
CA TYR A 1170 36.09 -19.83 -42.93
C TYR A 1170 36.56 -18.55 -42.21
N GLY A 1171 36.84 -18.65 -40.90
CA GLY A 1171 37.44 -17.55 -40.14
C GLY A 1171 38.79 -17.11 -40.70
N ILE A 1172 39.67 -18.05 -41.05
CA ILE A 1172 40.98 -17.77 -41.67
C ILE A 1172 40.82 -17.12 -43.06
N ALA A 1173 39.87 -17.58 -43.88
CA ALA A 1173 39.60 -17.01 -45.20
C ALA A 1173 39.09 -15.56 -45.10
N LEU A 1174 38.19 -15.26 -44.15
CA LEU A 1174 37.74 -13.89 -43.87
C LEU A 1174 38.88 -13.01 -43.34
N LEU A 1175 39.77 -13.55 -42.50
CA LEU A 1175 40.94 -12.83 -42.00
C LEU A 1175 41.88 -12.44 -43.16
N ALA A 1176 42.17 -13.37 -44.06
CA ALA A 1176 42.98 -13.13 -45.25
C ALA A 1176 42.35 -12.08 -46.19
N LEU A 1177 41.03 -12.15 -46.40
CA LEU A 1177 40.30 -11.13 -47.16
C LEU A 1177 40.33 -9.75 -46.47
N GLY A 1178 40.22 -9.72 -45.14
CA GLY A 1178 40.34 -8.52 -44.31
C GLY A 1178 41.73 -7.90 -44.29
N PHE A 1179 42.79 -8.68 -44.53
CA PHE A 1179 44.12 -8.14 -44.83
C PHE A 1179 44.21 -7.63 -46.27
N ARG A 1180 43.81 -8.42 -47.28
CA ARG A 1180 43.92 -8.05 -48.71
C ARG A 1180 43.11 -6.80 -49.07
N ALA A 1181 41.94 -6.60 -48.46
CA ALA A 1181 41.10 -5.41 -48.65
C ALA A 1181 41.44 -4.25 -47.68
N GLY A 1182 42.36 -4.45 -46.73
CA GLY A 1182 42.71 -3.47 -45.70
C GLY A 1182 41.67 -3.27 -44.58
N TRP A 1183 40.47 -3.84 -44.70
CA TRP A 1183 39.33 -3.57 -43.81
C TRP A 1183 39.53 -4.11 -42.37
N ARG A 1184 39.77 -3.21 -41.40
CA ARG A 1184 39.94 -3.54 -39.96
C ARG A 1184 38.77 -4.36 -39.40
N ASP A 1185 37.54 -3.95 -39.71
CA ASP A 1185 36.31 -4.58 -39.21
C ASP A 1185 36.21 -6.06 -39.62
N LEU A 1186 36.64 -6.39 -40.85
CA LEU A 1186 36.58 -7.76 -41.36
C LEU A 1186 37.59 -8.68 -40.64
N ARG A 1187 38.75 -8.14 -40.24
CA ARG A 1187 39.75 -8.87 -39.44
C ARG A 1187 39.28 -9.13 -38.00
N LEU A 1188 38.58 -8.17 -37.40
CA LEU A 1188 37.98 -8.34 -36.07
C LEU A 1188 36.83 -9.37 -36.10
N ALA A 1189 35.99 -9.36 -37.14
CA ALA A 1189 34.94 -10.35 -37.33
C ALA A 1189 35.50 -11.78 -37.42
N SER A 1190 36.58 -12.00 -38.17
CA SER A 1190 37.24 -13.31 -38.24
C SER A 1190 37.83 -13.77 -36.91
N LEU A 1191 38.36 -12.87 -36.07
CA LEU A 1191 38.93 -13.24 -34.77
C LEU A 1191 37.87 -13.84 -33.84
N GLY A 1192 36.66 -13.24 -33.80
CA GLY A 1192 35.54 -13.76 -33.01
C GLY A 1192 35.09 -15.17 -33.45
N ILE A 1193 35.09 -15.45 -34.76
CA ILE A 1193 34.77 -16.78 -35.31
C ILE A 1193 35.79 -17.84 -34.82
N VAL A 1194 37.08 -17.48 -34.71
CA VAL A 1194 38.11 -18.36 -34.16
C VAL A 1194 37.91 -18.62 -32.65
N THR A 1195 37.57 -17.60 -31.86
CA THR A 1195 37.32 -17.77 -30.41
C THR A 1195 36.16 -18.72 -30.13
N ILE A 1196 35.08 -18.67 -30.92
CA ILE A 1196 33.91 -19.56 -30.77
C ILE A 1196 34.30 -21.03 -30.92
N ALA A 1197 35.21 -21.36 -31.84
CA ALA A 1197 35.71 -22.73 -32.03
C ALA A 1197 36.48 -23.26 -30.80
N ILE A 1198 37.16 -22.38 -30.04
CA ILE A 1198 37.91 -22.74 -28.82
C ILE A 1198 36.96 -22.99 -27.65
N CYS A 1199 35.98 -22.11 -27.42
CA CYS A 1199 35.04 -22.26 -26.29
C CYS A 1199 34.17 -23.52 -26.41
N LYS A 1200 33.83 -23.95 -27.63
CA LYS A 1200 33.12 -25.21 -27.91
C LYS A 1200 33.82 -26.41 -27.26
N ALA A 1201 35.15 -26.51 -27.40
CA ALA A 1201 35.93 -27.65 -26.92
C ALA A 1201 35.99 -27.72 -25.37
N PHE A 1202 36.05 -26.59 -24.67
CA PHE A 1202 36.10 -26.60 -23.21
C PHE A 1202 34.79 -27.05 -22.55
N LEU A 1203 33.64 -26.59 -23.07
CA LEU A 1203 32.34 -26.80 -22.44
C LEU A 1203 31.70 -28.15 -22.78
N ILE A 1204 32.03 -28.74 -23.93
CA ILE A 1204 31.37 -29.94 -24.45
C ILE A 1204 32.24 -31.19 -24.27
N ASP A 1205 33.57 -31.05 -24.27
CA ASP A 1205 34.47 -32.21 -24.35
C ASP A 1205 35.06 -32.66 -22.99
N MET A 1206 34.69 -32.01 -21.86
CA MET A 1206 35.42 -32.13 -20.57
C MET A 1206 34.61 -32.59 -19.34
N SER A 1207 33.30 -32.89 -19.48
CA SER A 1207 32.35 -32.97 -18.36
C SER A 1207 32.20 -34.34 -17.67
N GLY A 1208 33.23 -34.88 -16.98
CA GLY A 1208 33.11 -36.21 -16.34
C GLY A 1208 34.14 -36.63 -15.27
N LEU A 1209 34.28 -35.91 -14.15
CA LEU A 1209 35.21 -36.24 -13.04
C LEU A 1209 34.65 -35.89 -11.62
N GLU A 1210 35.05 -36.63 -10.57
CA GLU A 1210 34.49 -36.52 -9.20
C GLU A 1210 35.52 -36.58 -8.03
N GLY A 1211 35.05 -36.37 -6.78
CA GLY A 1211 35.76 -36.70 -5.54
C GLY A 1211 36.87 -35.73 -5.11
N LEU A 1212 37.90 -36.25 -4.41
CA LEU A 1212 39.13 -35.48 -4.11
C LEU A 1212 39.83 -35.05 -5.41
N LEU A 1213 39.72 -35.85 -6.49
CA LEU A 1213 40.20 -35.48 -7.81
C LEU A 1213 39.46 -34.25 -8.36
N ARG A 1214 38.14 -34.10 -8.11
CA ARG A 1214 37.41 -32.86 -8.45
C ARG A 1214 38.00 -31.64 -7.75
N ALA A 1215 38.32 -31.73 -6.46
CA ALA A 1215 38.99 -30.63 -5.73
C ALA A 1215 40.36 -30.29 -6.34
N LEU A 1216 41.15 -31.30 -6.74
CA LEU A 1216 42.46 -31.12 -7.34
C LEU A 1216 42.41 -30.61 -8.79
N SER A 1217 41.46 -31.05 -9.63
CA SER A 1217 41.29 -30.58 -11.01
C SER A 1217 40.86 -29.12 -11.08
N PHE A 1218 40.01 -28.66 -10.16
CA PHE A 1218 39.66 -27.23 -10.05
C PHE A 1218 40.86 -26.36 -9.66
N ILE A 1219 41.72 -26.84 -8.76
CA ILE A 1219 43.00 -26.19 -8.41
C ILE A 1219 43.96 -26.18 -9.61
N GLY A 1220 44.06 -27.29 -10.35
CA GLY A 1220 44.97 -27.44 -11.50
C GLY A 1220 44.62 -26.57 -12.71
N LEU A 1221 43.35 -26.54 -13.12
CA LEU A 1221 42.90 -25.65 -14.22
C LEU A 1221 42.94 -24.18 -13.80
N GLY A 1222 42.61 -23.87 -12.55
CA GLY A 1222 42.75 -22.52 -12.00
C GLY A 1222 44.19 -22.00 -12.10
N ALA A 1223 45.18 -22.85 -11.85
CA ALA A 1223 46.59 -22.50 -11.97
C ALA A 1223 47.04 -22.25 -13.43
N SER A 1224 46.56 -23.02 -14.42
CA SER A 1224 47.02 -22.88 -15.81
C SER A 1224 46.45 -21.62 -16.50
N LEU A 1225 45.19 -21.27 -16.23
CA LEU A 1225 44.58 -20.03 -16.71
C LEU A 1225 45.26 -18.80 -16.10
N VAL A 1226 45.54 -18.83 -14.78
CA VAL A 1226 46.33 -17.79 -14.10
C VAL A 1226 47.73 -17.66 -14.73
N ALA A 1227 48.39 -18.77 -15.06
CA ALA A 1227 49.72 -18.76 -15.68
C ALA A 1227 49.73 -18.14 -17.10
N ILE A 1228 48.73 -18.43 -17.94
CA ILE A 1228 48.61 -17.83 -19.29
C ILE A 1228 48.35 -16.32 -19.19
N GLY A 1229 47.48 -15.89 -18.29
CA GLY A 1229 47.23 -14.46 -18.05
C GLY A 1229 48.48 -13.70 -17.59
N LEU A 1230 49.28 -14.31 -16.70
CA LEU A 1230 50.57 -13.78 -16.26
C LEU A 1230 51.63 -13.75 -17.39
N ALA A 1231 51.59 -14.68 -18.34
CA ALA A 1231 52.46 -14.68 -19.51
C ALA A 1231 52.13 -13.53 -20.48
N TYR A 1232 50.84 -13.32 -20.76
CA TYR A 1232 50.38 -12.23 -21.64
C TYR A 1232 50.74 -10.84 -21.07
N GLN A 1233 50.52 -10.63 -19.76
CA GLN A 1233 50.94 -9.41 -19.05
C GLN A 1233 52.46 -9.15 -19.12
N ARG A 1234 53.30 -10.20 -19.19
CA ARG A 1234 54.77 -10.07 -19.29
C ARG A 1234 55.24 -9.68 -20.69
N LEU A 1235 54.50 -10.02 -21.74
CA LEU A 1235 54.80 -9.62 -23.12
C LEU A 1235 54.52 -8.12 -23.34
N LEU A 1236 53.34 -7.65 -22.93
CA LEU A 1236 52.95 -6.24 -23.05
C LEU A 1236 53.92 -5.29 -22.34
N ARG A 1237 54.38 -5.65 -21.14
CA ARG A 1237 55.38 -4.88 -20.37
C ARG A 1237 56.76 -4.71 -21.04
N ARG A 1238 57.06 -5.43 -22.13
CA ARG A 1238 58.29 -5.19 -22.91
C ARG A 1238 58.15 -4.07 -23.94
N GLY A 1239 56.94 -3.75 -24.40
CA GLY A 1239 56.70 -2.65 -25.35
C GLY A 1239 56.76 -1.26 -24.73
N THR A 1240 56.52 -1.13 -23.42
CA THR A 1240 56.52 0.16 -22.72
C THR A 1240 57.90 0.68 -22.38
N ASN A 1241 58.90 -0.19 -22.21
CA ASN A 1241 60.24 0.22 -21.76
C ASN A 1241 61.09 0.89 -22.86
N THR A 1242 60.73 0.75 -24.14
CA THR A 1242 61.42 1.44 -25.25
C THR A 1242 60.97 2.89 -25.45
N ALA A 1243 59.81 3.27 -24.91
CA ALA A 1243 59.31 4.65 -24.96
C ALA A 1243 59.82 5.52 -23.79
N ALA A 1244 60.45 4.92 -22.78
CA ALA A 1244 60.96 5.58 -21.58
C ALA A 1244 62.48 5.83 -21.62
N SER A 1245 63.06 5.83 -22.83
CA SER A 1245 64.50 6.05 -23.07
C SER A 1245 64.79 7.13 -24.12
N GLU A 1246 63.78 7.90 -24.53
CA GLU A 1246 63.90 9.08 -25.42
C GLU A 1246 63.37 10.37 -24.73
N VAL A 1247 63.34 10.38 -23.39
CA VAL A 1247 63.03 11.52 -22.51
C VAL A 1247 64.03 11.53 -21.36
#